data_AF-A0A1H8BJS6-F1
#
_entry.id   AF-A0A1H8BJS6-F1
#
_cell.length_a   1.000
_cell.length_b   1.000
_cell.length_c   1.000
_cell.angle_alpha   90.00
_cell.angle_beta   90.00
_cell.angle_gamma   90.00
#
_symmetry.space_group_name_H-M   'P 1'
#
loop_
_entity.id
_entity.type
_entity.pdbx_description
1 polymer ?
#
loop_
_entity_poly.entity_id
_entity_poly.type
_entity_poly.pdbx_seq_one_letter_code
_entity_poly.pdbx_strand_id
1 'polypeptide(L)'
;MKDTETLPNIEVGCGVASGDDSYTVGLEAAKQAMVSITTHPLSAVIIFASVSYQLNEMLSGVQSIVGDVPLFGSSSAAEICNRISSNSVVVMALASPFLKVKVGLGKRVSEDWQKAVQEAVRNEKLAPFFTPQNNAVYNEMTKEGLSCFSVLFSPGSTQDTDSKSPEILEELKRLSKGRVPFFGGAACDDMQTGGESNYVFHGNKAYSDSVVLAVFETSLQFGTAMGHGFHPTKSKVIATKVRDCEILELDGKPAADVFAELHDLNMESLVGKALFEQLAKPFGMRHVLGQYTLFVPRYLTPEKGILLAHPVPEGAQLFVMEAFEEEVIAAGRETLLRAMSQSGIGRPAVILVCSCFLRMHLLEGNIDKEISSINEIMPGVPVAGFYSAGEQGINDDHVSHHNNEAIVILLLGNELSYAARVAEQNRNLNRILEAQVAEQKRLERELVEQVHFLQTLIDNIPNPVFYKDPEGRYLGCNKALEKYLNVRREKILGKGVQDIPTADLIELHQKMDAELICKGGSVVYESKTHPKDGNAHHDIIHKALFHKADGSLGGIVSVITDITEQKHTEEALRTSEEKFMKAFQGNPTMMAISRISGEIIEINESHLKDFGLTRQEVIGKKALELGLFVHAEQYDVLRKTLKEQGFAQNLDLALRTKDGNIRHCLFSAERIELQGTEHMLVLLQDITDRKRAEEEQLHRIKLQNALEMAGTICHELNQPMQVLSGYTELLMSNLPQDEKYLGKLRIIKEQTKRVGIITEKLMALKDCSVKNYAGISEIIDIYRN
;
A
#
# COMPACT_ATOMS: atom_id res chain seq x y z
N MET A 1 -10.96 -2.78 40.99
CA MET A 1 -11.58 -2.60 39.67
C MET A 1 -13.06 -2.81 39.87
N LYS A 2 -13.89 -1.78 39.66
CA LYS A 2 -15.34 -1.97 39.59
C LYS A 2 -15.61 -2.85 38.37
N ASP A 3 -16.40 -3.91 38.57
CA ASP A 3 -16.91 -4.75 37.50
C ASP A 3 -17.49 -3.85 36.41
N THR A 4 -16.84 -3.83 35.26
CA THR A 4 -17.51 -3.42 34.04
C THR A 4 -18.48 -4.55 33.76
N GLU A 5 -19.77 -4.35 34.04
CA GLU A 5 -20.82 -5.32 33.73
C GLU A 5 -20.66 -5.72 32.27
N THR A 6 -20.12 -6.91 32.06
CA THR A 6 -20.08 -7.53 30.74
C THR A 6 -21.52 -7.78 30.37
N LEU A 7 -21.95 -7.23 29.23
CA LEU A 7 -23.29 -7.47 28.69
C LEU A 7 -23.59 -8.97 28.75
N PRO A 8 -24.79 -9.37 29.19
CA PRO A 8 -25.14 -10.78 29.25
C PRO A 8 -25.09 -11.37 27.84
N ASN A 9 -24.68 -12.63 27.72
CA ASN A 9 -24.69 -13.34 26.44
C ASN A 9 -26.13 -13.65 25.99
N ILE A 10 -27.10 -13.62 26.90
CA ILE A 10 -28.53 -13.78 26.62
C ILE A 10 -29.35 -12.90 27.55
N GLU A 11 -30.31 -12.16 26.97
CA GLU A 11 -31.36 -11.46 27.70
C GLU A 11 -32.63 -12.31 27.64
N VAL A 12 -33.29 -12.46 28.79
CA VAL A 12 -34.55 -13.20 28.91
C VAL A 12 -35.57 -12.30 29.59
N GLY A 13 -36.77 -12.24 29.02
CA GLY A 13 -37.90 -11.60 29.67
C GLY A 13 -39.11 -12.51 29.69
N CYS A 14 -39.87 -12.45 30.78
CA CYS A 14 -41.10 -13.20 30.96
C CYS A 14 -42.21 -12.22 31.34
N GLY A 15 -43.38 -12.39 30.74
CA GLY A 15 -44.57 -11.59 31.02
C GLY A 15 -45.79 -12.47 31.17
N VAL A 16 -46.72 -12.03 32.01
CA VAL A 16 -47.98 -12.73 32.28
C VAL A 16 -49.14 -11.73 32.28
N ALA A 17 -50.24 -12.09 31.62
CA ALA A 17 -51.46 -11.29 31.64
C ALA A 17 -52.71 -12.17 31.66
N SER A 18 -53.78 -11.63 32.25
CA SER A 18 -55.12 -12.19 32.28
C SER A 18 -56.14 -11.09 32.07
N GLY A 19 -57.28 -11.41 31.47
CA GLY A 19 -58.35 -10.46 31.20
C GLY A 19 -59.39 -11.02 30.23
N ASP A 20 -60.35 -10.19 29.82
CA ASP A 20 -61.45 -10.64 28.95
C ASP A 20 -61.12 -10.50 27.44
N ASP A 21 -60.30 -9.52 27.07
CA ASP A 21 -59.95 -9.21 25.68
C ASP A 21 -58.67 -9.96 25.25
N SER A 22 -58.83 -10.91 24.31
CA SER A 22 -57.76 -11.82 23.90
C SER A 22 -56.55 -11.09 23.30
N TYR A 23 -56.79 -10.09 22.45
CA TYR A 23 -55.72 -9.29 21.83
C TYR A 23 -54.91 -8.53 22.87
N THR A 24 -55.61 -7.84 23.78
CA THR A 24 -55.02 -6.99 24.81
C THR A 24 -54.20 -7.82 25.80
N VAL A 25 -54.70 -9.00 26.18
CA VAL A 25 -53.96 -9.93 27.07
C VAL A 25 -52.65 -10.37 26.41
N GLY A 26 -52.68 -10.80 25.15
CA GLY A 26 -51.46 -11.17 24.42
C GLY A 26 -50.47 -10.00 24.31
N LEU A 27 -50.98 -8.81 23.98
CA LEU A 27 -50.19 -7.58 23.86
C LEU A 27 -49.52 -7.18 25.19
N GLU A 28 -50.24 -7.22 26.32
CA GLU A 28 -49.69 -6.85 27.62
C GLU A 28 -48.68 -7.88 28.14
N ALA A 29 -48.93 -9.17 27.96
CA ALA A 29 -47.94 -10.22 28.30
C ALA A 29 -46.65 -10.03 27.49
N ALA A 30 -46.76 -9.73 26.19
CA ALA A 30 -45.60 -9.47 25.35
C ALA A 30 -44.85 -8.19 25.74
N LYS A 31 -45.56 -7.10 26.06
CA LYS A 31 -44.94 -5.86 26.55
C LYS A 31 -44.12 -6.11 27.82
N GLN A 32 -44.69 -6.84 28.79
CA GLN A 32 -43.99 -7.20 30.02
C GLN A 32 -42.73 -8.01 29.74
N ALA A 33 -42.80 -9.01 28.86
CA ALA A 33 -41.65 -9.82 28.47
C ALA A 33 -40.55 -8.97 27.81
N MET A 34 -40.92 -7.95 27.01
CA MET A 34 -39.95 -7.10 26.32
C MET A 34 -39.23 -6.10 27.23
N VAL A 35 -39.69 -5.86 28.46
CA VAL A 35 -39.04 -4.91 29.40
C VAL A 35 -37.58 -5.30 29.68
N SER A 36 -37.28 -6.60 29.74
CA SER A 36 -35.94 -7.13 30.03
C SER A 36 -35.03 -7.25 28.80
N ILE A 37 -35.54 -6.96 27.59
CA ILE A 37 -34.79 -7.07 26.34
C ILE A 37 -34.34 -5.67 25.93
N THR A 38 -33.04 -5.40 25.99
CA THR A 38 -32.51 -4.03 25.86
C THR A 38 -31.42 -3.88 24.81
N THR A 39 -30.62 -4.92 24.59
CA THR A 39 -29.42 -4.82 23.75
C THR A 39 -29.39 -5.81 22.61
N HIS A 40 -29.85 -7.04 22.83
CA HIS A 40 -29.76 -8.10 21.82
C HIS A 40 -31.01 -8.17 20.95
N PRO A 41 -30.89 -8.57 19.67
CA PRO A 41 -32.06 -8.88 18.86
C PRO A 41 -32.76 -10.12 19.40
N LEU A 42 -34.09 -10.14 19.30
CA LEU A 42 -34.90 -11.31 19.64
C LEU A 42 -34.51 -12.53 18.78
N SER A 43 -34.26 -13.65 19.45
CA SER A 43 -33.97 -14.95 18.85
C SER A 43 -35.23 -15.81 18.73
N ALA A 44 -36.12 -15.75 19.72
CA ALA A 44 -37.41 -16.47 19.74
C ALA A 44 -38.35 -15.95 20.83
N VAL A 45 -39.64 -16.27 20.65
CA VAL A 45 -40.71 -16.05 21.63
C VAL A 45 -41.46 -17.35 21.86
N ILE A 46 -41.56 -17.77 23.12
CA ILE A 46 -42.30 -18.96 23.53
C ILE A 46 -43.57 -18.52 24.27
N ILE A 47 -44.72 -19.13 23.94
CA ILE A 47 -46.02 -18.73 24.47
C ILE A 47 -46.75 -19.93 25.06
N PHE A 48 -47.31 -19.73 26.25
CA PHE A 48 -48.25 -20.65 26.89
C PHE A 48 -49.53 -19.91 27.20
N ALA A 49 -50.67 -20.51 26.88
CA ALA A 49 -51.95 -19.83 27.04
C ALA A 49 -53.10 -20.81 27.31
N SER A 50 -54.04 -20.36 28.12
CA SER A 50 -55.33 -21.01 28.32
C SER A 50 -56.14 -21.08 27.02
N VAL A 51 -56.92 -22.15 26.84
CA VAL A 51 -57.79 -22.32 25.67
C VAL A 51 -59.06 -21.46 25.72
N SER A 52 -59.32 -20.81 26.85
CA SER A 52 -60.45 -19.89 27.04
C SER A 52 -60.40 -18.66 26.12
N TYR A 53 -59.21 -18.30 25.63
CA TYR A 53 -58.97 -17.14 24.78
C TYR A 53 -59.22 -17.43 23.31
N GLN A 54 -59.52 -16.38 22.54
CA GLN A 54 -59.45 -16.45 21.08
C GLN A 54 -57.98 -16.46 20.65
N LEU A 55 -57.41 -17.66 20.56
CA LEU A 55 -55.96 -17.87 20.44
C LEU A 55 -55.31 -17.11 19.27
N ASN A 56 -55.93 -17.06 18.09
CA ASN A 56 -55.36 -16.32 16.95
C ASN A 56 -55.32 -14.79 17.19
N GLU A 57 -56.32 -14.26 17.88
CA GLU A 57 -56.39 -12.85 18.24
C GLU A 57 -55.34 -12.52 19.32
N MET A 58 -55.22 -13.40 20.32
CA MET A 58 -54.16 -13.32 21.35
C MET A 58 -52.76 -13.35 20.74
N LEU A 59 -52.49 -14.30 19.85
CA LEU A 59 -51.19 -14.41 19.16
C LEU A 59 -50.91 -13.18 18.28
N SER A 60 -51.94 -12.57 17.69
CA SER A 60 -51.81 -11.30 16.96
C SER A 60 -51.42 -10.15 17.88
N GLY A 61 -51.98 -10.11 19.09
CA GLY A 61 -51.58 -9.17 20.16
C GLY A 61 -50.12 -9.31 20.52
N VAL A 62 -49.63 -10.55 20.73
CA VAL A 62 -48.21 -10.83 20.99
C VAL A 62 -47.34 -10.38 19.81
N GLN A 63 -47.69 -10.79 18.59
CA GLN A 63 -46.93 -10.46 17.38
C GLN A 63 -46.83 -8.95 17.13
N SER A 64 -47.83 -8.17 17.54
CA SER A 64 -47.81 -6.70 17.40
C SER A 64 -46.66 -6.03 18.19
N ILE A 65 -46.15 -6.70 19.23
CA ILE A 65 -45.06 -6.21 20.07
C ILE A 65 -43.71 -6.80 19.63
N VAL A 66 -43.66 -8.11 19.39
CA VAL A 66 -42.40 -8.83 19.15
C VAL A 66 -41.97 -8.84 17.67
N GLY A 67 -42.88 -8.50 16.75
CA GLY A 67 -42.62 -8.46 15.32
C GLY A 67 -42.49 -9.85 14.67
N ASP A 68 -41.74 -9.90 13.57
CA ASP A 68 -41.50 -11.14 12.80
C ASP A 68 -40.29 -11.90 13.36
N VAL A 69 -40.53 -12.64 14.45
CA VAL A 69 -39.55 -13.49 15.13
C VAL A 69 -40.09 -14.91 15.24
N PRO A 70 -39.23 -15.94 15.40
CA PRO A 70 -39.69 -17.30 15.66
C PRO A 70 -40.59 -17.36 16.91
N LEU A 71 -41.90 -17.45 16.67
CA LEU A 71 -42.93 -17.46 17.69
C LEU A 71 -43.60 -18.82 17.68
N PHE A 72 -43.61 -19.50 18.83
CA PHE A 72 -44.19 -20.82 18.96
C PHE A 72 -44.59 -21.13 20.40
N GLY A 73 -45.30 -22.22 20.62
CA GLY A 73 -45.86 -22.52 21.93
C GLY A 73 -46.98 -23.55 21.89
N SER A 74 -47.78 -23.57 22.95
CA SER A 74 -48.93 -24.48 23.06
C SER A 74 -49.96 -23.96 24.05
N SER A 75 -51.17 -24.47 23.91
CA SER A 75 -52.16 -24.34 24.96
C SER A 75 -51.78 -25.16 26.20
N SER A 76 -52.14 -24.67 27.38
CA SER A 76 -51.70 -25.19 28.66
C SER A 76 -52.86 -25.49 29.61
N ALA A 77 -52.59 -26.29 30.65
CA ALA A 77 -53.50 -26.49 31.77
C ALA A 77 -53.37 -25.37 32.84
N ALA A 78 -52.15 -24.85 32.99
CA ALA A 78 -51.83 -23.69 33.80
C ALA A 78 -50.49 -23.13 33.30
N GLU A 79 -50.27 -21.84 33.48
CA GLU A 79 -49.07 -21.14 33.00
C GLU A 79 -48.12 -20.83 34.17
N ILE A 80 -46.82 -20.85 33.91
CA ILE A 80 -45.78 -20.56 34.91
C ILE A 80 -45.01 -19.31 34.48
N CYS A 81 -45.00 -18.30 35.35
CA CYS A 81 -44.13 -17.13 35.25
C CYS A 81 -43.71 -16.68 36.65
N ASN A 82 -42.66 -17.30 37.20
CA ASN A 82 -42.19 -17.30 38.59
C ASN A 82 -43.21 -17.80 39.62
N ARG A 83 -44.50 -17.77 39.28
CA ARG A 83 -45.63 -18.35 40.03
C ARG A 83 -46.56 -19.01 39.03
N ILE A 84 -47.49 -19.79 39.54
CA ILE A 84 -48.51 -20.42 38.72
C ILE A 84 -49.64 -19.42 38.49
N SER A 85 -50.18 -19.43 37.29
CA SER A 85 -51.35 -18.64 36.88
C SER A 85 -52.29 -19.55 36.10
N SER A 86 -53.58 -19.27 36.20
CA SER A 86 -54.63 -19.98 35.47
C SER A 86 -55.42 -18.98 34.65
N ASN A 87 -55.99 -19.43 33.54
CA ASN A 87 -56.72 -18.57 32.63
C ASN A 87 -55.88 -17.34 32.20
N SER A 88 -54.61 -17.57 31.88
CA SER A 88 -53.63 -16.51 31.57
C SER A 88 -52.86 -16.80 30.30
N VAL A 89 -52.06 -15.80 29.89
CA VAL A 89 -51.09 -15.92 28.81
C VAL A 89 -49.72 -15.59 29.37
N VAL A 90 -48.77 -16.51 29.20
CA VAL A 90 -47.36 -16.30 29.49
C VAL A 90 -46.59 -16.18 28.19
N VAL A 91 -45.80 -15.10 28.09
CA VAL A 91 -44.89 -14.86 26.98
C VAL A 91 -43.47 -14.84 27.52
N MET A 92 -42.59 -15.65 26.92
CA MET A 92 -41.16 -15.62 27.20
C MET A 92 -40.40 -15.16 25.96
N ALA A 93 -39.65 -14.07 26.08
CA ALA A 93 -38.80 -13.52 25.04
C ALA A 93 -37.33 -13.90 25.31
N LEU A 94 -36.66 -14.43 24.29
CA LEU A 94 -35.25 -14.79 24.33
C LEU A 94 -34.48 -13.95 23.31
N ALA A 95 -33.45 -13.21 23.74
CA ALA A 95 -32.61 -12.39 22.86
C ALA A 95 -31.13 -12.69 23.07
N SER A 96 -30.46 -13.21 22.05
CA SER A 96 -29.03 -13.53 22.11
C SER A 96 -28.38 -13.65 20.74
N PRO A 97 -27.16 -13.11 20.54
CA PRO A 97 -26.38 -13.35 19.34
C PRO A 97 -25.83 -14.79 19.26
N PHE A 98 -25.88 -15.53 20.37
CA PHE A 98 -25.42 -16.92 20.48
C PHE A 98 -26.55 -17.94 20.37
N LEU A 99 -27.77 -17.50 20.03
CA LEU A 99 -28.96 -18.35 19.95
C LEU A 99 -29.67 -18.14 18.62
N LYS A 100 -29.88 -19.22 17.87
CA LYS A 100 -30.69 -19.24 16.66
C LYS A 100 -31.78 -20.29 16.80
N VAL A 101 -33.02 -19.92 16.48
CA VAL A 101 -34.18 -20.79 16.63
C VAL A 101 -34.87 -21.00 15.30
N LYS A 102 -35.19 -22.26 15.01
CA LYS A 102 -35.86 -22.70 13.78
C LYS A 102 -37.09 -23.49 14.18
N VAL A 103 -38.26 -23.14 13.66
CA VAL A 103 -39.52 -23.80 14.03
C VAL A 103 -40.12 -24.51 12.81
N GLY A 104 -40.65 -25.70 13.04
CA GLY A 104 -41.39 -26.51 12.09
C GLY A 104 -42.76 -26.86 12.64
N LEU A 105 -43.72 -27.04 11.73
CA LEU A 105 -45.11 -27.38 12.04
C LEU A 105 -45.51 -28.58 11.20
N GLY A 106 -46.04 -29.61 11.84
CA GLY A 106 -46.68 -30.76 11.20
C GLY A 106 -48.16 -30.78 11.55
N LYS A 107 -49.03 -31.09 10.58
CA LYS A 107 -50.48 -31.03 10.77
C LYS A 107 -51.14 -32.40 10.55
N ARG A 108 -52.34 -32.54 11.08
CA ARG A 108 -53.20 -33.74 10.95
C ARG A 108 -52.53 -34.97 11.55
N VAL A 109 -52.11 -34.83 12.82
CA VAL A 109 -51.43 -35.90 13.57
C VAL A 109 -52.36 -37.11 13.72
N SER A 110 -53.64 -36.88 13.97
CA SER A 110 -54.69 -37.90 14.07
C SER A 110 -54.85 -38.74 12.80
N GLU A 111 -54.66 -38.15 11.62
CA GLU A 111 -54.77 -38.83 10.33
C GLU A 111 -53.51 -39.65 10.01
N ASP A 112 -52.33 -39.03 10.12
CA ASP A 112 -51.03 -39.63 9.80
C ASP A 112 -49.91 -38.90 10.55
N TRP A 113 -49.64 -39.35 11.78
CA TRP A 113 -48.62 -38.76 12.64
C TRP A 113 -47.22 -38.85 12.02
N GLN A 114 -46.89 -39.90 11.25
CA GLN A 114 -45.59 -40.01 10.58
C GLN A 114 -45.42 -38.91 9.53
N LYS A 115 -46.46 -38.63 8.75
CA LYS A 115 -46.46 -37.55 7.75
C LYS A 115 -46.41 -36.18 8.42
N ALA A 116 -47.10 -35.98 9.55
CA ALA A 116 -47.02 -34.75 10.32
C ALA A 116 -45.58 -34.50 10.82
N VAL A 117 -44.91 -35.51 11.39
CA VAL A 117 -43.50 -35.42 11.79
C VAL A 117 -42.60 -35.08 10.60
N GLN A 118 -42.82 -35.73 9.45
CA GLN A 118 -42.07 -35.42 8.22
C GLN A 118 -42.30 -33.97 7.77
N GLU A 119 -43.53 -33.45 7.83
CA GLU A 119 -43.84 -32.06 7.50
C GLU A 119 -43.10 -31.08 8.42
N ALA A 120 -43.08 -31.37 9.74
CA ALA A 120 -42.39 -30.53 10.72
C ALA A 120 -40.87 -30.46 10.47
N VAL A 121 -40.22 -31.59 10.12
CA VAL A 121 -38.75 -31.65 9.98
C VAL A 121 -38.23 -31.36 8.57
N ARG A 122 -39.05 -31.48 7.50
CA ARG A 122 -38.59 -31.37 6.10
C ARG A 122 -38.37 -29.95 5.59
N ASN A 123 -38.74 -28.91 6.36
CA ASN A 123 -38.39 -27.54 5.99
C ASN A 123 -36.85 -27.42 5.88
N GLU A 124 -36.36 -26.70 4.87
CA GLU A 124 -34.92 -26.44 4.63
C GLU A 124 -34.15 -26.04 5.90
N LYS A 125 -34.82 -25.33 6.82
CA LYS A 125 -34.21 -24.89 8.08
C LYS A 125 -33.94 -26.03 9.06
N LEU A 126 -34.79 -27.06 9.13
CA LEU A 126 -34.74 -28.14 10.12
C LEU A 126 -34.21 -29.47 9.58
N ALA A 127 -34.35 -29.72 8.28
CA ALA A 127 -33.92 -30.95 7.63
C ALA A 127 -32.47 -31.37 7.97
N PRO A 128 -31.48 -30.45 8.10
CA PRO A 128 -30.12 -30.82 8.47
C PRO A 128 -29.98 -31.59 9.79
N PHE A 129 -30.85 -31.33 10.78
CA PHE A 129 -30.81 -31.98 12.10
C PHE A 129 -31.44 -33.38 12.11
N PHE A 130 -32.39 -33.63 11.20
CA PHE A 130 -33.22 -34.84 11.17
C PHE A 130 -32.98 -35.71 9.94
N THR A 131 -31.83 -35.54 9.27
CA THR A 131 -31.41 -36.37 8.14
C THR A 131 -30.42 -37.44 8.62
N PRO A 132 -30.80 -38.74 8.65
CA PRO A 132 -29.97 -39.79 9.26
C PRO A 132 -28.56 -39.94 8.65
N GLN A 133 -28.32 -39.51 7.42
CA GLN A 133 -27.02 -39.66 6.74
C GLN A 133 -26.05 -38.49 6.99
N ASN A 134 -26.51 -37.38 7.58
CA ASN A 134 -25.74 -36.14 7.63
C ASN A 134 -24.94 -35.99 8.94
N ASN A 135 -23.82 -36.71 9.06
CA ASN A 135 -22.88 -36.49 10.17
C ASN A 135 -22.09 -35.18 10.03
N ALA A 136 -22.03 -34.60 8.82
CA ALA A 136 -21.21 -33.42 8.55
C ALA A 136 -21.70 -32.20 9.34
N VAL A 137 -23.02 -31.98 9.41
CA VAL A 137 -23.63 -30.84 10.11
C VAL A 137 -23.24 -30.81 11.60
N TYR A 138 -23.42 -31.92 12.31
CA TYR A 138 -23.06 -32.00 13.73
C TYR A 138 -21.54 -31.85 13.98
N ASN A 139 -20.71 -32.33 13.04
CA ASN A 139 -19.27 -32.16 13.12
C ASN A 139 -18.85 -30.70 12.88
N GLU A 140 -19.49 -30.01 11.92
CA GLU A 140 -19.27 -28.59 11.65
C GLU A 140 -19.73 -27.73 12.82
N MET A 141 -20.92 -27.98 13.36
CA MET A 141 -21.41 -27.33 14.57
C MET A 141 -20.41 -27.48 15.72
N THR A 142 -19.96 -28.71 16.01
CA THR A 142 -18.96 -28.95 17.06
C THR A 142 -17.66 -28.17 16.82
N LYS A 143 -17.18 -28.07 15.57
CA LYS A 143 -15.99 -27.28 15.22
C LYS A 143 -16.19 -25.78 15.45
N GLU A 144 -17.38 -25.28 15.21
CA GLU A 144 -17.74 -23.88 15.45
C GLU A 144 -18.06 -23.58 16.92
N GLY A 145 -18.12 -24.62 17.76
CA GLY A 145 -18.47 -24.52 19.17
C GLY A 145 -19.98 -24.38 19.41
N LEU A 146 -20.79 -24.89 18.47
CA LEU A 146 -22.24 -24.91 18.54
C LEU A 146 -22.74 -26.28 19.01
N SER A 147 -23.83 -26.24 19.77
CA SER A 147 -24.65 -27.38 20.17
C SER A 147 -26.11 -27.11 19.80
N CYS A 148 -26.97 -28.11 19.97
CA CYS A 148 -28.39 -27.92 19.78
C CYS A 148 -29.24 -28.74 20.75
N PHE A 149 -30.46 -28.25 20.98
CA PHE A 149 -31.57 -28.98 21.60
C PHE A 149 -32.87 -28.63 20.87
N SER A 150 -33.94 -29.34 21.18
CA SER A 150 -35.25 -29.07 20.62
C SER A 150 -36.32 -28.93 21.68
N VAL A 151 -37.25 -28.02 21.45
CA VAL A 151 -38.51 -27.93 22.16
C VAL A 151 -39.60 -28.54 21.29
N LEU A 152 -40.32 -29.52 21.84
CA LEU A 152 -41.35 -30.29 21.14
C LEU A 152 -42.69 -30.11 21.86
N PHE A 153 -43.67 -29.61 21.11
CA PHE A 153 -45.07 -29.58 21.53
C PHE A 153 -45.90 -30.45 20.59
N SER A 154 -46.46 -31.52 21.13
CA SER A 154 -47.36 -32.44 20.44
C SER A 154 -48.81 -32.18 20.84
N PRO A 155 -49.80 -32.64 20.06
CA PRO A 155 -51.19 -32.53 20.48
C PRO A 155 -51.44 -33.45 21.67
N GLY A 156 -52.15 -33.00 22.70
CA GLY A 156 -52.60 -33.83 23.82
C GLY A 156 -53.67 -34.83 23.42
N SER A 157 -53.98 -35.78 24.31
CA SER A 157 -55.09 -36.71 24.08
C SER A 157 -56.42 -35.95 24.20
N THR A 158 -57.34 -36.22 23.30
CA THR A 158 -58.72 -35.71 23.31
C THR A 158 -59.69 -36.88 23.50
N GLN A 159 -60.99 -36.60 23.58
CA GLN A 159 -62.01 -37.65 23.71
C GLN A 159 -61.95 -38.68 22.57
N ASP A 160 -61.69 -38.23 21.34
CA ASP A 160 -61.79 -39.06 20.13
C ASP A 160 -60.42 -39.38 19.50
N THR A 161 -59.32 -38.82 20.02
CA THR A 161 -57.99 -38.95 19.39
C THR A 161 -56.88 -39.05 20.43
N ASP A 162 -56.03 -40.06 20.26
CA ASP A 162 -54.82 -40.23 21.05
C ASP A 162 -53.67 -39.31 20.57
N SER A 163 -52.93 -38.79 21.54
CA SER A 163 -51.86 -37.80 21.36
C SER A 163 -50.71 -38.19 20.40
N LYS A 164 -50.39 -39.48 20.27
CA LYS A 164 -49.19 -39.99 19.56
C LYS A 164 -47.85 -39.38 19.99
N SER A 165 -47.80 -38.67 21.12
CA SER A 165 -46.57 -38.03 21.65
C SER A 165 -45.38 -38.98 21.81
N PRO A 166 -45.55 -40.19 22.41
CA PRO A 166 -44.44 -41.14 22.53
C PRO A 166 -43.89 -41.57 21.17
N GLU A 167 -44.76 -41.91 20.21
CA GLU A 167 -44.36 -42.34 18.87
C GLU A 167 -43.65 -41.22 18.09
N ILE A 168 -44.16 -39.98 18.21
CA ILE A 168 -43.54 -38.79 17.62
C ILE A 168 -42.12 -38.59 18.16
N LEU A 169 -41.93 -38.67 19.49
CA LEU A 169 -40.61 -38.50 20.10
C LEU A 169 -39.63 -39.59 19.64
N GLU A 170 -40.06 -40.86 19.60
CA GLU A 170 -39.21 -41.96 19.13
C GLU A 170 -38.80 -41.81 17.67
N GLU A 171 -39.72 -41.37 16.80
CA GLU A 171 -39.39 -41.09 15.40
C GLU A 171 -38.39 -39.93 15.25
N LEU A 172 -38.55 -38.86 16.03
CA LEU A 172 -37.61 -37.73 16.02
C LEU A 172 -36.23 -38.10 16.57
N LYS A 173 -36.17 -38.96 17.60
CA LYS A 173 -34.93 -39.57 18.09
C LYS A 173 -34.27 -40.42 17.01
N ARG A 174 -35.04 -41.24 16.28
CA ARG A 174 -34.54 -42.04 15.15
C ARG A 174 -33.97 -41.16 14.04
N LEU A 175 -34.68 -40.10 13.65
CA LEU A 175 -34.28 -39.17 12.60
C LEU A 175 -33.03 -38.36 12.96
N SER A 176 -32.89 -37.97 14.23
CA SER A 176 -31.71 -37.27 14.75
C SER A 176 -30.57 -38.18 15.20
N LYS A 177 -30.76 -39.52 15.15
CA LYS A 177 -29.85 -40.53 15.73
C LYS A 177 -29.55 -40.29 17.22
N GLY A 178 -30.53 -39.77 17.96
CA GLY A 178 -30.42 -39.45 19.38
C GLY A 178 -29.47 -38.29 19.71
N ARG A 179 -29.07 -37.48 18.72
CA ARG A 179 -28.15 -36.34 18.93
C ARG A 179 -28.82 -35.06 19.37
N VAL A 180 -30.12 -34.94 19.11
CA VAL A 180 -30.92 -33.78 19.51
C VAL A 180 -31.62 -34.16 20.81
N PRO A 181 -31.30 -33.50 21.94
CA PRO A 181 -32.09 -33.63 23.15
C PRO A 181 -33.42 -32.88 23.00
N PHE A 182 -34.49 -33.45 23.55
CA PHE A 182 -35.84 -32.89 23.53
C PHE A 182 -36.30 -32.45 24.92
N PHE A 183 -36.96 -31.29 24.95
CA PHE A 183 -37.70 -30.73 26.07
C PHE A 183 -39.13 -30.42 25.61
N GLY A 184 -40.12 -30.60 26.46
CA GLY A 184 -41.49 -30.13 26.20
C GLY A 184 -42.55 -31.10 26.70
N GLY A 185 -43.67 -31.14 26.00
CA GLY A 185 -44.84 -31.92 26.40
C GLY A 185 -45.96 -31.81 25.38
N ALA A 186 -47.10 -32.40 25.70
CA ALA A 186 -48.31 -32.32 24.90
C ALA A 186 -49.20 -31.15 25.34
N ALA A 187 -49.81 -30.48 24.37
CA ALA A 187 -50.73 -29.37 24.59
C ALA A 187 -51.98 -29.82 25.36
N CYS A 188 -52.48 -28.97 26.26
CA CYS A 188 -53.64 -29.25 27.12
C CYS A 188 -54.69 -28.13 27.02
N ASP A 189 -55.85 -28.34 27.66
CA ASP A 189 -57.04 -27.49 27.62
C ASP A 189 -57.61 -27.22 29.04
N ASP A 190 -56.90 -26.44 29.85
CA ASP A 190 -57.37 -25.99 31.18
C ASP A 190 -57.85 -27.13 32.11
N MET A 191 -57.19 -28.30 32.05
CA MET A 191 -57.53 -29.52 32.78
C MET A 191 -58.86 -30.19 32.41
N GLN A 192 -59.46 -29.83 31.28
CA GLN A 192 -60.66 -30.52 30.78
C GLN A 192 -60.26 -31.80 30.04
N THR A 193 -60.12 -32.91 30.78
CA THR A 193 -59.80 -34.23 30.19
C THR A 193 -60.86 -34.73 29.18
N GLY A 194 -62.04 -34.10 29.13
CA GLY A 194 -63.08 -34.32 28.13
C GLY A 194 -62.93 -33.51 26.83
N GLY A 195 -61.85 -32.75 26.66
CA GLY A 195 -61.61 -31.77 25.60
C GLY A 195 -61.88 -32.18 24.15
N GLU A 196 -62.56 -31.29 23.41
CA GLU A 196 -62.74 -31.39 21.95
C GLU A 196 -61.50 -30.90 21.18
N SER A 197 -60.60 -30.06 21.75
CA SER A 197 -59.42 -29.51 21.02
C SER A 197 -58.33 -28.91 21.92
N ASN A 198 -57.08 -29.33 21.74
CA ASN A 198 -55.86 -28.67 22.22
C ASN A 198 -55.06 -28.08 21.05
N TYR A 199 -54.16 -27.13 21.32
CA TYR A 199 -53.52 -26.32 20.27
C TYR A 199 -52.02 -26.16 20.45
N VAL A 200 -51.30 -26.18 19.33
CA VAL A 200 -49.91 -25.72 19.24
C VAL A 200 -49.85 -24.39 18.49
N PHE A 201 -48.90 -23.54 18.84
CA PHE A 201 -48.76 -22.20 18.26
C PHE A 201 -47.56 -22.16 17.31
N HIS A 202 -47.76 -21.56 16.14
CA HIS A 202 -46.68 -21.30 15.19
C HIS A 202 -46.96 -20.01 14.42
N GLY A 203 -46.13 -18.99 14.64
CA GLY A 203 -46.40 -17.63 14.21
C GLY A 203 -47.65 -17.07 14.89
N ASN A 204 -48.50 -16.37 14.15
CA ASN A 204 -49.73 -15.78 14.69
C ASN A 204 -50.96 -16.70 14.63
N LYS A 205 -50.76 -18.01 14.56
CA LYS A 205 -51.84 -19.00 14.45
C LYS A 205 -51.72 -20.13 15.44
N ALA A 206 -52.86 -20.50 16.00
CA ALA A 206 -53.06 -21.73 16.74
C ALA A 206 -53.54 -22.83 15.79
N TYR A 207 -52.99 -24.03 15.98
CA TYR A 207 -53.29 -25.20 15.17
C TYR A 207 -53.70 -26.34 16.10
N SER A 208 -54.90 -26.88 15.89
CA SER A 208 -55.31 -28.14 16.50
C SER A 208 -54.70 -29.32 15.74
N ASP A 209 -54.66 -30.49 16.38
CA ASP A 209 -54.21 -31.75 15.77
C ASP A 209 -52.86 -31.61 15.02
N SER A 210 -51.92 -30.92 15.67
CA SER A 210 -50.68 -30.50 15.05
C SER A 210 -49.52 -30.59 16.04
N VAL A 211 -48.32 -30.80 15.51
CA VAL A 211 -47.06 -30.86 16.26
C VAL A 211 -46.18 -29.67 15.86
N VAL A 212 -45.58 -29.02 16.86
CA VAL A 212 -44.62 -27.95 16.68
C VAL A 212 -43.27 -28.40 17.23
N LEU A 213 -42.23 -28.17 16.43
CA LEU A 213 -40.86 -28.53 16.75
C LEU A 213 -39.96 -27.31 16.57
N ALA A 214 -39.36 -26.83 17.64
CA ALA A 214 -38.37 -25.75 17.60
C ALA A 214 -36.98 -26.32 17.89
N VAL A 215 -36.02 -26.12 16.98
CA VAL A 215 -34.61 -26.45 17.21
C VAL A 215 -33.85 -25.18 17.56
N PHE A 216 -33.15 -25.23 18.69
CA PHE A 216 -32.27 -24.21 19.20
C PHE A 216 -30.84 -24.60 18.87
N GLU A 217 -30.19 -23.81 18.03
CA GLU A 217 -28.76 -23.88 17.72
C GLU A 217 -28.06 -22.82 18.56
N THR A 218 -27.11 -23.23 19.41
CA THR A 218 -26.58 -22.35 20.45
C THR A 218 -25.10 -22.59 20.75
N SER A 219 -24.40 -21.51 21.11
CA SER A 219 -23.08 -21.60 21.75
C SER A 219 -23.16 -21.50 23.28
N LEU A 220 -24.34 -21.22 23.83
CA LEU A 220 -24.60 -21.16 25.27
C LEU A 220 -24.64 -22.58 25.86
N GLN A 221 -24.31 -22.71 27.15
CA GLN A 221 -24.59 -23.93 27.89
C GLN A 221 -26.09 -24.09 28.08
N PHE A 222 -26.59 -25.30 27.89
CA PHE A 222 -27.94 -25.69 28.27
C PHE A 222 -27.89 -27.03 29.01
N GLY A 223 -28.91 -27.27 29.83
CA GLY A 223 -29.07 -28.53 30.57
C GLY A 223 -30.53 -28.89 30.69
N THR A 224 -30.86 -30.16 30.62
CA THR A 224 -32.23 -30.60 30.89
C THR A 224 -32.24 -31.89 31.70
N ALA A 225 -33.23 -32.03 32.56
CA ALA A 225 -33.43 -33.20 33.38
C ALA A 225 -34.92 -33.44 33.59
N MET A 226 -35.27 -34.70 33.87
CA MET A 226 -36.61 -35.15 34.22
C MET A 226 -36.62 -35.76 35.63
N GLY A 227 -37.71 -35.54 36.36
CA GLY A 227 -37.99 -36.16 37.66
C GLY A 227 -39.48 -36.38 37.87
N HIS A 228 -39.85 -37.20 38.85
CA HIS A 228 -41.27 -37.50 39.12
C HIS A 228 -41.63 -37.53 40.61
N GLY A 229 -40.73 -37.97 41.50
CA GLY A 229 -40.99 -37.99 42.95
C GLY A 229 -41.83 -39.18 43.42
N PHE A 230 -41.95 -40.22 42.60
CA PHE A 230 -42.62 -41.49 42.95
C PHE A 230 -41.61 -42.55 43.35
N HIS A 231 -42.04 -43.44 44.22
CA HIS A 231 -41.25 -44.54 44.76
C HIS A 231 -41.96 -45.88 44.51
N PRO A 232 -41.21 -46.95 44.20
CA PRO A 232 -41.79 -48.27 44.03
C PRO A 232 -42.29 -48.83 45.37
N THR A 233 -43.51 -49.33 45.39
CA THR A 233 -44.04 -50.10 46.51
C THR A 233 -43.50 -51.54 46.48
N LYS A 234 -43.90 -52.36 47.47
CA LYS A 234 -43.60 -53.80 47.47
C LYS A 234 -44.41 -54.59 46.44
N SER A 235 -45.51 -54.02 45.96
CA SER A 235 -46.41 -54.64 44.99
C SER A 235 -45.80 -54.58 43.60
N LYS A 236 -45.66 -55.75 42.97
CA LYS A 236 -45.09 -55.88 41.63
C LYS A 236 -45.79 -56.99 40.85
N VAL A 237 -45.85 -56.82 39.54
CA VAL A 237 -46.48 -57.73 38.58
C VAL A 237 -45.66 -57.82 37.31
N ILE A 238 -45.90 -58.84 36.49
CA ILE A 238 -45.27 -59.02 35.18
C ILE A 238 -46.33 -58.81 34.10
N ALA A 239 -46.03 -57.97 33.12
CA ALA A 239 -46.85 -57.82 31.91
C ALA A 239 -46.67 -59.04 31.01
N THR A 240 -47.52 -60.07 31.19
CA THR A 240 -47.36 -61.36 30.49
C THR A 240 -47.89 -61.37 29.08
N LYS A 241 -48.80 -60.43 28.75
CA LYS A 241 -49.33 -60.27 27.39
C LYS A 241 -49.69 -58.82 27.12
N VAL A 242 -49.08 -58.24 26.08
CA VAL A 242 -49.26 -56.83 25.72
C VAL A 242 -49.58 -56.70 24.23
N ARG A 243 -50.50 -55.79 23.89
CA ARG A 243 -50.84 -55.42 22.52
C ARG A 243 -50.77 -53.90 22.41
N ASP A 244 -49.75 -53.39 21.72
CA ASP A 244 -49.47 -51.95 21.63
C ASP A 244 -49.42 -51.29 23.03
N CYS A 245 -50.32 -50.35 23.33
CA CYS A 245 -50.43 -49.69 24.64
C CYS A 245 -51.35 -50.42 25.62
N GLU A 246 -51.93 -51.56 25.25
CA GLU A 246 -52.86 -52.32 26.07
C GLU A 246 -52.18 -53.52 26.73
N ILE A 247 -52.15 -53.55 28.06
CA ILE A 247 -51.78 -54.76 28.81
C ILE A 247 -53.03 -55.64 28.92
N LEU A 248 -53.00 -56.80 28.27
CA LEU A 248 -54.10 -57.77 28.31
C LEU A 248 -54.00 -58.66 29.54
N GLU A 249 -52.78 -59.08 29.91
CA GLU A 249 -52.55 -59.97 31.04
C GLU A 249 -51.42 -59.47 31.95
N LEU A 250 -51.69 -59.52 33.26
CA LEU A 250 -50.71 -59.35 34.33
C LEU A 250 -50.61 -60.66 35.11
N ASP A 251 -49.39 -61.18 35.28
CA ASP A 251 -49.13 -62.46 35.95
C ASP A 251 -49.99 -63.63 35.42
N GLY A 252 -50.29 -63.63 34.12
CA GLY A 252 -51.12 -64.66 33.46
C GLY A 252 -52.62 -64.58 33.75
N LYS A 253 -53.10 -63.48 34.33
CA LYS A 253 -54.53 -63.19 34.58
C LYS A 253 -54.97 -61.93 33.82
N PRO A 254 -56.27 -61.72 33.57
CA PRO A 254 -56.76 -60.49 32.95
C PRO A 254 -56.27 -59.25 33.71
N ALA A 255 -55.65 -58.31 32.98
CA ALA A 255 -54.95 -57.19 33.60
C ALA A 255 -55.88 -56.32 34.46
N ALA A 256 -57.12 -56.10 34.03
CA ALA A 256 -58.10 -55.33 34.79
C ALA A 256 -58.42 -55.94 36.16
N ASP A 257 -58.55 -57.26 36.25
CA ASP A 257 -58.86 -57.96 37.49
C ASP A 257 -57.68 -57.83 38.48
N VAL A 258 -56.44 -57.97 37.98
CA VAL A 258 -55.22 -57.79 38.78
C VAL A 258 -55.05 -56.33 39.22
N PHE A 259 -55.37 -55.37 38.35
CA PHE A 259 -55.31 -53.95 38.67
C PHE A 259 -56.25 -53.60 39.83
N ALA A 260 -57.51 -54.03 39.76
CA ALA A 260 -58.48 -53.81 40.83
C ALA A 260 -57.99 -54.39 42.17
N GLU A 261 -57.38 -55.58 42.15
CA GLU A 261 -56.79 -56.22 43.34
C GLU A 261 -55.60 -55.41 43.89
N LEU A 262 -54.70 -54.93 43.03
CA LEU A 262 -53.51 -54.17 43.43
C LEU A 262 -53.84 -52.81 44.05
N HIS A 263 -54.93 -52.18 43.60
CA HIS A 263 -55.33 -50.85 44.06
C HIS A 263 -56.43 -50.87 45.13
N ASP A 264 -56.91 -52.06 45.52
CA ASP A 264 -58.05 -52.23 46.45
C ASP A 264 -59.32 -51.49 45.97
N LEU A 265 -59.61 -51.59 44.67
CA LEU A 265 -60.72 -50.90 44.00
C LEU A 265 -61.78 -51.90 43.51
N ASN A 266 -63.05 -51.49 43.52
CA ASN A 266 -64.14 -52.29 42.96
C ASN A 266 -64.16 -52.16 41.43
N MET A 267 -64.09 -53.26 40.70
CA MET A 267 -64.16 -53.30 39.24
C MET A 267 -65.36 -52.54 38.63
N GLU A 268 -66.56 -52.65 39.22
CA GLU A 268 -67.74 -51.94 38.71
C GLU A 268 -67.60 -50.42 38.80
N SER A 269 -66.76 -49.92 39.71
CA SER A 269 -66.53 -48.49 39.90
C SER A 269 -65.55 -47.89 38.87
N LEU A 270 -64.80 -48.74 38.17
CA LEU A 270 -63.72 -48.38 37.23
C LEU A 270 -64.15 -48.40 35.76
N VAL A 271 -65.19 -49.17 35.40
CA VAL A 271 -65.63 -49.31 34.01
C VAL A 271 -66.12 -47.98 33.46
N GLY A 272 -65.59 -47.57 32.30
CA GLY A 272 -66.00 -46.36 31.60
C GLY A 272 -65.49 -45.05 32.22
N LYS A 273 -64.62 -45.11 33.23
CA LYS A 273 -64.00 -43.93 33.86
C LYS A 273 -62.51 -43.88 33.60
N ALA A 274 -61.97 -42.65 33.56
CA ALA A 274 -60.54 -42.42 33.54
C ALA A 274 -59.92 -42.92 34.85
N LEU A 275 -59.00 -43.88 34.77
CA LEU A 275 -58.40 -44.54 35.93
C LEU A 275 -57.54 -43.57 36.76
N PHE A 276 -56.83 -42.65 36.11
CA PHE A 276 -56.03 -41.64 36.79
C PHE A 276 -56.88 -40.66 37.63
N GLU A 277 -58.15 -40.44 37.29
CA GLU A 277 -59.08 -39.62 38.09
C GLU A 277 -59.61 -40.37 39.32
N GLN A 278 -59.47 -41.71 39.37
CA GLN A 278 -59.91 -42.53 40.49
C GLN A 278 -58.81 -42.75 41.54
N LEU A 279 -57.77 -41.89 41.58
CA LEU A 279 -56.59 -42.01 42.45
C LEU A 279 -55.81 -43.33 42.25
N ALA A 280 -55.87 -43.90 41.05
CA ALA A 280 -55.13 -45.11 40.76
C ALA A 280 -53.63 -44.82 40.62
N LYS A 281 -52.84 -45.47 41.48
CA LYS A 281 -51.37 -45.38 41.48
C LYS A 281 -50.78 -45.86 40.13
N PRO A 282 -49.81 -45.16 39.53
CA PRO A 282 -49.25 -45.58 38.25
C PRO A 282 -48.35 -46.81 38.40
N PHE A 283 -48.03 -47.46 37.27
CA PHE A 283 -46.99 -48.48 37.22
C PHE A 283 -45.62 -47.85 36.95
N GLY A 284 -44.56 -48.49 37.45
CA GLY A 284 -43.18 -48.10 37.24
C GLY A 284 -42.33 -49.25 36.74
N MET A 285 -41.55 -49.01 35.69
CA MET A 285 -40.54 -49.97 35.20
C MET A 285 -39.14 -49.45 35.52
N ARG A 286 -38.33 -50.27 36.17
CA ARG A 286 -36.96 -49.89 36.57
C ARG A 286 -36.00 -49.97 35.37
N HIS A 287 -35.28 -48.88 35.13
CA HIS A 287 -34.17 -48.80 34.16
C HIS A 287 -32.86 -49.36 34.72
N VAL A 288 -31.89 -49.63 33.84
CA VAL A 288 -30.56 -50.15 34.19
C VAL A 288 -29.83 -49.25 35.19
N LEU A 289 -30.00 -47.93 35.08
CA LEU A 289 -29.40 -46.94 35.98
C LEU A 289 -30.20 -46.72 37.28
N GLY A 290 -31.28 -47.48 37.49
CA GLY A 290 -32.06 -47.46 38.73
C GLY A 290 -33.22 -46.47 38.77
N GLN A 291 -33.36 -45.59 37.79
CA GLN A 291 -34.54 -44.72 37.62
C GLN A 291 -35.79 -45.51 37.19
N TYR A 292 -36.97 -44.93 37.37
CA TYR A 292 -38.24 -45.55 36.99
C TYR A 292 -38.93 -44.76 35.87
N THR A 293 -39.41 -45.47 34.84
CA THR A 293 -40.36 -44.91 33.87
C THR A 293 -41.76 -45.14 34.39
N LEU A 294 -42.58 -44.09 34.41
CA LEU A 294 -43.97 -44.16 34.85
C LEU A 294 -44.91 -44.49 33.68
N PHE A 295 -45.84 -45.40 33.94
CA PHE A 295 -46.89 -45.85 33.04
C PHE A 295 -48.23 -45.58 33.70
N VAL A 296 -48.89 -44.51 33.26
CA VAL A 296 -50.19 -44.08 33.80
C VAL A 296 -51.31 -44.89 33.12
N PRO A 297 -52.13 -45.62 33.90
CA PRO A 297 -53.33 -46.29 33.41
C PRO A 297 -54.39 -45.27 33.00
N ARG A 298 -54.97 -45.43 31.80
CA ARG A 298 -56.01 -44.55 31.27
C ARG A 298 -57.41 -45.13 31.48
N TYR A 299 -57.69 -46.30 30.94
CA TYR A 299 -59.01 -46.93 30.97
C TYR A 299 -58.91 -48.45 31.03
N LEU A 300 -59.96 -49.10 31.54
CA LEU A 300 -60.16 -50.53 31.35
C LEU A 300 -60.74 -50.77 29.96
N THR A 301 -60.20 -51.76 29.25
CA THR A 301 -60.66 -52.10 27.89
C THR A 301 -61.77 -53.14 27.91
N PRO A 302 -62.56 -53.28 26.82
CA PRO A 302 -63.59 -54.30 26.72
C PRO A 302 -63.07 -55.74 26.87
N GLU A 303 -61.79 -55.99 26.56
CA GLU A 303 -61.12 -57.28 26.71
C GLU A 303 -60.61 -57.54 28.14
N LYS A 304 -61.01 -56.71 29.12
CA LYS A 304 -60.48 -56.70 30.49
C LYS A 304 -58.96 -56.43 30.56
N GLY A 305 -58.45 -55.66 29.59
CA GLY A 305 -57.11 -55.11 29.61
C GLY A 305 -57.04 -53.75 30.31
N ILE A 306 -55.83 -53.21 30.41
CA ILE A 306 -55.54 -51.85 30.87
C ILE A 306 -54.88 -51.09 29.74
N LEU A 307 -55.50 -49.99 29.29
CA LEU A 307 -54.89 -49.09 28.32
C LEU A 307 -53.93 -48.15 29.03
N LEU A 308 -52.68 -48.12 28.60
CA LEU A 308 -51.64 -47.20 29.07
C LEU A 308 -51.46 -46.03 28.10
N ALA A 309 -50.79 -44.98 28.57
CA ALA A 309 -50.41 -43.84 27.72
C ALA A 309 -49.32 -44.17 26.68
N HIS A 310 -48.50 -45.20 26.94
CA HIS A 310 -47.40 -45.64 26.07
C HIS A 310 -47.10 -47.14 26.32
N PRO A 311 -46.48 -47.84 25.35
CA PRO A 311 -46.39 -49.31 25.38
C PRO A 311 -45.36 -49.82 26.39
N VAL A 312 -45.66 -50.97 27.00
CA VAL A 312 -44.77 -51.71 27.90
C VAL A 312 -44.24 -52.96 27.19
N PRO A 313 -42.95 -53.33 27.34
CA PRO A 313 -42.44 -54.59 26.81
C PRO A 313 -43.12 -55.80 27.45
N GLU A 314 -43.52 -56.80 26.66
CA GLU A 314 -43.97 -58.08 27.19
C GLU A 314 -42.84 -58.75 28.02
N GLY A 315 -43.19 -59.28 29.18
CA GLY A 315 -42.26 -59.79 30.18
C GLY A 315 -41.67 -58.74 31.11
N ALA A 316 -42.01 -57.46 30.94
CA ALA A 316 -41.55 -56.40 31.85
C ALA A 316 -42.11 -56.57 33.26
N GLN A 317 -41.24 -56.36 34.26
CA GLN A 317 -41.64 -56.27 35.65
C GLN A 317 -42.06 -54.83 35.96
N LEU A 318 -43.31 -54.68 36.40
CA LEU A 318 -43.93 -53.41 36.78
C LEU A 318 -44.11 -53.35 38.29
N PHE A 319 -43.82 -52.21 38.87
CA PHE A 319 -44.04 -51.90 40.29
C PHE A 319 -45.21 -50.94 40.41
N VAL A 320 -46.08 -51.13 41.40
CA VAL A 320 -47.04 -50.07 41.76
C VAL A 320 -46.23 -48.94 42.39
N MET A 321 -46.41 -47.71 41.92
CA MET A 321 -45.64 -46.55 42.37
C MET A 321 -46.49 -45.64 43.25
N GLU A 322 -45.89 -44.98 44.21
CA GLU A 322 -46.58 -44.09 45.15
C GLU A 322 -45.75 -42.84 45.38
N ALA A 323 -46.39 -41.69 45.59
CA ALA A 323 -45.73 -40.43 45.89
C ALA A 323 -46.49 -39.69 46.99
N PHE A 324 -45.75 -38.96 47.83
CA PHE A 324 -46.30 -38.01 48.80
C PHE A 324 -46.07 -36.57 48.35
N GLU A 325 -46.91 -35.62 48.82
CA GLU A 325 -46.84 -34.19 48.45
C GLU A 325 -45.40 -33.64 48.55
N GLU A 326 -44.70 -33.90 49.66
CA GLU A 326 -43.35 -33.40 49.89
C GLU A 326 -42.33 -33.95 48.88
N GLU A 327 -42.49 -35.19 48.43
CA GLU A 327 -41.60 -35.85 47.47
C GLU A 327 -41.84 -35.33 46.05
N VAL A 328 -43.10 -35.07 45.70
CA VAL A 328 -43.49 -34.43 44.44
C VAL A 328 -42.90 -33.03 44.37
N ILE A 329 -43.00 -32.23 45.44
CA ILE A 329 -42.38 -30.90 45.53
C ILE A 329 -40.85 -31.00 45.45
N ALA A 330 -40.24 -31.91 46.21
CA ALA A 330 -38.80 -32.11 46.22
C ALA A 330 -38.26 -32.51 44.83
N ALA A 331 -39.04 -33.27 44.05
CA ALA A 331 -38.66 -33.67 42.70
C ALA A 331 -38.37 -32.48 41.78
N GLY A 332 -39.11 -31.37 41.89
CA GLY A 332 -38.83 -30.16 41.10
C GLY A 332 -37.45 -29.57 41.42
N ARG A 333 -37.16 -29.40 42.72
CA ARG A 333 -35.86 -28.94 43.22
C ARG A 333 -34.71 -29.87 42.81
N GLU A 334 -34.88 -31.17 42.97
CA GLU A 334 -33.86 -32.15 42.59
C GLU A 334 -33.62 -32.19 41.08
N THR A 335 -34.68 -32.02 40.29
CA THR A 335 -34.58 -31.97 38.82
C THR A 335 -33.79 -30.75 38.39
N LEU A 336 -33.99 -29.59 39.02
CA LEU A 336 -33.20 -28.38 38.76
C LEU A 336 -31.71 -28.62 39.07
N LEU A 337 -31.42 -29.15 40.26
CA LEU A 337 -30.04 -29.43 40.67
C LEU A 337 -29.35 -30.45 39.75
N ARG A 338 -30.09 -31.47 39.28
CA ARG A 338 -29.61 -32.44 38.29
C ARG A 338 -29.29 -31.76 36.96
N ALA A 339 -30.21 -30.94 36.42
CA ALA A 339 -29.99 -30.21 35.17
C ALA A 339 -28.76 -29.29 35.25
N MET A 340 -28.55 -28.62 36.38
CA MET A 340 -27.36 -27.80 36.63
C MET A 340 -26.08 -28.64 36.69
N SER A 341 -26.09 -29.73 37.48
CA SER A 341 -24.91 -30.58 37.67
C SER A 341 -24.46 -31.23 36.38
N GLN A 342 -25.40 -31.69 35.53
CA GLN A 342 -25.09 -32.35 34.26
C GLN A 342 -24.59 -31.37 33.19
N SER A 343 -25.05 -30.11 33.22
CA SER A 343 -24.66 -29.07 32.24
C SER A 343 -23.45 -28.24 32.67
N GLY A 344 -23.12 -28.24 33.96
CA GLY A 344 -22.08 -27.39 34.54
C GLY A 344 -22.43 -25.90 34.52
N ILE A 345 -23.72 -25.55 34.45
CA ILE A 345 -24.19 -24.16 34.47
C ILE A 345 -24.13 -23.63 35.90
N GLY A 346 -23.30 -22.60 36.12
CA GLY A 346 -23.24 -21.88 37.40
C GLY A 346 -24.13 -20.64 37.42
N ARG A 347 -24.42 -20.06 36.25
CA ARG A 347 -25.25 -18.84 36.11
C ARG A 347 -26.39 -19.04 35.09
N PRO A 348 -27.50 -19.66 35.50
CA PRO A 348 -28.69 -19.80 34.66
C PRO A 348 -29.24 -18.41 34.30
N ALA A 349 -29.58 -18.21 33.03
CA ALA A 349 -30.32 -17.05 32.54
C ALA A 349 -31.83 -17.28 32.59
N VAL A 350 -32.29 -18.53 32.44
CA VAL A 350 -33.70 -18.91 32.54
C VAL A 350 -33.86 -20.38 32.91
N ILE A 351 -34.96 -20.67 33.59
CA ILE A 351 -35.43 -22.01 33.93
C ILE A 351 -36.79 -22.23 33.24
N LEU A 352 -36.82 -23.10 32.24
CA LEU A 352 -38.06 -23.54 31.61
C LEU A 352 -38.58 -24.79 32.30
N VAL A 353 -39.85 -24.79 32.67
CA VAL A 353 -40.52 -25.89 33.37
C VAL A 353 -41.66 -26.44 32.53
N CYS A 354 -41.69 -27.75 32.36
CA CYS A 354 -42.84 -28.48 31.82
C CYS A 354 -43.26 -29.49 32.88
N SER A 355 -44.41 -29.27 33.54
CA SER A 355 -44.87 -30.12 34.65
C SER A 355 -46.18 -30.81 34.27
N CYS A 356 -46.36 -32.07 34.66
CA CYS A 356 -47.59 -32.79 34.34
C CYS A 356 -48.80 -32.22 35.08
N PHE A 357 -49.91 -31.97 34.39
CA PHE A 357 -51.16 -31.50 34.99
C PHE A 357 -51.71 -32.50 36.03
N LEU A 358 -51.40 -33.80 35.90
CA LEU A 358 -51.77 -34.80 36.90
C LEU A 358 -51.12 -34.52 38.27
N ARG A 359 -49.96 -33.86 38.31
CA ARG A 359 -49.31 -33.43 39.56
C ARG A 359 -50.13 -32.37 40.30
N MET A 360 -50.99 -31.63 39.60
CA MET A 360 -51.91 -30.66 40.22
C MET A 360 -52.91 -31.37 41.15
N HIS A 361 -53.31 -32.61 40.82
CA HIS A 361 -54.17 -33.43 41.68
C HIS A 361 -53.42 -33.96 42.91
N LEU A 362 -52.12 -34.25 42.79
CA LEU A 362 -51.29 -34.70 43.92
C LEU A 362 -50.94 -33.57 44.90
N LEU A 363 -51.00 -32.32 44.43
CA LEU A 363 -50.59 -31.13 45.15
C LEU A 363 -51.80 -30.28 45.60
N GLU A 364 -52.98 -30.86 45.84
CA GLU A 364 -54.27 -30.20 46.16
C GLU A 364 -54.14 -28.86 46.95
N GLY A 365 -54.10 -27.72 46.24
CA GLY A 365 -53.99 -26.37 46.83
C GLY A 365 -52.58 -25.89 47.23
N ASN A 366 -51.56 -26.75 47.07
CA ASN A 366 -50.15 -26.49 47.33
C ASN A 366 -49.29 -26.47 46.07
N ILE A 367 -49.91 -26.41 44.88
CA ILE A 367 -49.23 -26.43 43.58
C ILE A 367 -48.14 -25.33 43.45
N ASP A 368 -48.36 -24.14 44.01
CA ASP A 368 -47.37 -23.05 44.01
C ASP A 368 -46.08 -23.40 44.75
N LYS A 369 -46.11 -24.38 45.68
CA LYS A 369 -44.90 -24.82 46.39
C LYS A 369 -43.90 -25.51 45.46
N GLU A 370 -44.35 -26.18 44.41
CA GLU A 370 -43.47 -26.82 43.42
C GLU A 370 -42.57 -25.76 42.77
N ILE A 371 -43.15 -24.69 42.24
CA ILE A 371 -42.42 -23.59 41.59
C ILE A 371 -41.67 -22.72 42.61
N SER A 372 -42.24 -22.49 43.79
CA SER A 372 -41.56 -21.75 44.87
C SER A 372 -40.27 -22.44 45.30
N SER A 373 -40.27 -23.78 45.41
CA SER A 373 -39.06 -24.54 45.76
C SER A 373 -37.95 -24.43 44.72
N ILE A 374 -38.29 -24.25 43.44
CA ILE A 374 -37.35 -24.01 42.35
C ILE A 374 -36.77 -22.59 42.46
N ASN A 375 -37.63 -21.59 42.67
CA ASN A 375 -37.22 -20.20 42.85
C ASN A 375 -36.28 -20.01 44.06
N GLU A 376 -36.50 -20.75 45.14
CA GLU A 376 -35.66 -20.69 46.35
C GLU A 376 -34.20 -21.10 46.11
N ILE A 377 -33.95 -22.01 45.16
CA ILE A 377 -32.59 -22.43 44.79
C ILE A 377 -31.89 -21.34 43.99
N MET A 378 -32.63 -20.66 43.12
CA MET A 378 -32.11 -19.66 42.18
C MET A 378 -32.92 -18.37 42.23
N PRO A 379 -32.82 -17.59 43.32
CA PRO A 379 -33.59 -16.37 43.47
C PRO A 379 -33.19 -15.35 42.40
N GLY A 380 -34.19 -14.82 41.68
CA GLY A 380 -34.01 -13.79 40.65
C GLY A 380 -33.75 -14.32 39.24
N VAL A 381 -33.60 -15.63 39.05
CA VAL A 381 -33.61 -16.23 37.71
C VAL A 381 -35.07 -16.41 37.27
N PRO A 382 -35.47 -15.94 36.07
CA PRO A 382 -36.82 -16.16 35.57
C PRO A 382 -37.15 -17.66 35.45
N VAL A 383 -38.26 -18.06 36.06
CA VAL A 383 -38.87 -19.38 35.86
C VAL A 383 -40.10 -19.21 34.98
N ALA A 384 -40.12 -19.87 33.83
CA ALA A 384 -41.25 -19.82 32.91
C ALA A 384 -41.62 -21.22 32.45
N GLY A 385 -42.86 -21.43 32.00
CA GLY A 385 -43.29 -22.77 31.64
C GLY A 385 -44.79 -22.94 31.68
N PHE A 386 -45.21 -24.20 31.78
CA PHE A 386 -46.61 -24.57 31.80
C PHE A 386 -46.84 -25.97 32.35
N TYR A 387 -48.09 -26.23 32.71
CA TYR A 387 -48.59 -27.56 33.00
C TYR A 387 -49.13 -28.21 31.72
N SER A 388 -48.61 -29.40 31.41
CA SER A 388 -48.82 -30.18 30.19
C SER A 388 -49.27 -31.61 30.50
N ALA A 389 -49.41 -32.44 29.46
CA ALA A 389 -49.41 -33.90 29.58
C ALA A 389 -48.19 -34.47 28.85
N GLY A 390 -47.77 -35.69 29.14
CA GLY A 390 -46.77 -36.39 28.35
C GLY A 390 -45.44 -35.64 28.23
N GLU A 391 -44.82 -35.35 29.36
CA GLU A 391 -43.60 -34.57 29.47
C GLU A 391 -42.43 -35.27 28.79
N GLN A 392 -41.63 -34.48 28.08
CA GLN A 392 -40.53 -34.94 27.25
C GLN A 392 -39.24 -34.30 27.75
N GLY A 393 -38.27 -35.13 28.12
CA GLY A 393 -37.07 -34.66 28.79
C GLY A 393 -35.99 -35.73 28.84
N ILE A 394 -34.81 -35.37 29.37
CA ILE A 394 -33.68 -36.28 29.47
C ILE A 394 -33.63 -36.97 30.85
N ASN A 395 -33.42 -38.28 30.83
CA ASN A 395 -33.13 -39.09 32.00
C ASN A 395 -31.60 -39.22 32.23
N ASP A 396 -31.19 -39.92 33.30
CA ASP A 396 -29.77 -40.09 33.63
C ASP A 396 -28.99 -40.94 32.61
N ASP A 397 -29.68 -41.60 31.67
CA ASP A 397 -29.09 -42.27 30.53
C ASP A 397 -28.75 -41.33 29.35
N HIS A 398 -28.98 -40.03 29.52
CA HIS A 398 -28.80 -38.98 28.52
C HIS A 398 -29.64 -39.16 27.25
N VAL A 399 -30.73 -39.93 27.33
CA VAL A 399 -31.69 -40.11 26.24
C VAL A 399 -32.97 -39.34 26.56
N SER A 400 -33.65 -38.84 25.52
CA SER A 400 -34.99 -38.27 25.69
C SER A 400 -36.04 -39.34 25.88
N HIS A 401 -36.87 -39.17 26.92
CA HIS A 401 -37.98 -40.04 27.27
C HIS A 401 -39.28 -39.24 27.33
N HIS A 402 -40.39 -39.95 27.22
CA HIS A 402 -41.74 -39.44 27.41
C HIS A 402 -42.33 -40.05 28.68
N ASN A 403 -42.64 -39.24 29.68
CA ASN A 403 -43.23 -39.68 30.93
C ASN A 403 -44.47 -38.82 31.25
N ASN A 404 -45.48 -39.43 31.88
CA ASN A 404 -46.52 -38.69 32.56
C ASN A 404 -46.18 -38.57 34.06
N GLU A 405 -46.88 -37.68 34.77
CA GLU A 405 -46.68 -37.39 36.20
C GLU A 405 -45.26 -36.90 36.55
N ALA A 406 -44.51 -36.48 35.53
CA ALA A 406 -43.16 -35.99 35.64
C ALA A 406 -43.11 -34.46 35.61
N ILE A 407 -41.97 -33.93 36.02
CA ILE A 407 -41.54 -32.56 35.80
C ILE A 407 -40.24 -32.59 35.01
N VAL A 408 -40.16 -31.76 33.97
CA VAL A 408 -38.97 -31.59 33.15
C VAL A 408 -38.52 -30.15 33.27
N ILE A 409 -37.22 -29.96 33.45
CA ILE A 409 -36.59 -28.64 33.50
C ILE A 409 -35.60 -28.52 32.35
N LEU A 410 -35.58 -27.37 31.68
CA LEU A 410 -34.56 -26.94 30.75
C LEU A 410 -33.93 -25.63 31.25
N LEU A 411 -32.61 -25.60 31.28
CA LEU A 411 -31.81 -24.45 31.68
C LEU A 411 -31.10 -23.89 30.46
N LEU A 412 -31.10 -22.58 30.32
CA LEU A 412 -30.16 -21.87 29.45
C LEU A 412 -29.23 -21.03 30.33
N GLY A 413 -27.94 -21.22 30.20
CA GLY A 413 -26.91 -20.48 30.92
C GLY A 413 -26.56 -19.17 30.22
N ASN A 414 -26.12 -18.18 31.00
CA ASN A 414 -25.46 -16.98 30.45
C ASN A 414 -24.03 -17.28 29.97
N GLU A 415 -23.56 -18.52 30.16
CA GLU A 415 -22.19 -18.96 29.92
C GLU A 415 -22.07 -19.65 28.56
N LEU A 416 -20.98 -19.36 27.85
CA LEU A 416 -20.64 -20.10 26.62
C LEU A 416 -20.18 -21.52 26.98
N SER A 417 -20.58 -22.49 26.14
CA SER A 417 -20.11 -23.86 26.23
C SER A 417 -18.58 -23.95 26.14
N TYR A 418 -17.99 -25.02 26.68
CA TYR A 418 -16.54 -25.20 26.59
C TYR A 418 -16.06 -25.17 25.13
N ALA A 419 -16.78 -25.85 24.22
CA ALA A 419 -16.47 -25.86 22.81
C ALA A 419 -16.56 -24.46 22.18
N ALA A 420 -17.58 -23.66 22.54
CA ALA A 420 -17.71 -22.27 22.10
C ALA A 420 -16.53 -21.40 22.54
N ARG A 421 -16.11 -21.50 23.81
CA ARG A 421 -14.97 -20.74 24.33
C ARG A 421 -13.67 -21.10 23.60
N VAL A 422 -13.44 -22.39 23.37
CA VAL A 422 -12.26 -22.86 22.63
C VAL A 422 -12.31 -22.38 21.17
N ALA A 423 -13.47 -22.46 20.51
CA ALA A 423 -13.64 -21.98 19.14
C ALA A 423 -13.40 -20.46 19.04
N GLU A 424 -13.88 -19.67 20.00
CA GLU A 424 -13.64 -18.23 20.05
C GLU A 424 -12.15 -17.89 20.28
N GLN A 425 -11.50 -18.57 21.23
CA GLN A 425 -10.07 -18.42 21.47
C GLN A 425 -9.24 -18.77 20.23
N ASN A 426 -9.59 -19.86 19.53
CA ASN A 426 -8.93 -20.26 18.29
C ASN A 426 -9.14 -19.22 17.17
N ARG A 427 -10.35 -18.65 17.03
CA ARG A 427 -10.62 -17.58 16.06
C ARG A 427 -9.75 -16.33 16.35
N ASN A 428 -9.63 -15.96 17.62
CA ASN A 428 -8.79 -14.82 18.02
C ASN A 428 -7.30 -15.10 17.77
N LEU A 429 -6.82 -16.30 18.12
CA LEU A 429 -5.44 -16.68 17.88
C LEU A 429 -5.10 -16.70 16.38
N ASN A 430 -6.00 -17.24 15.54
CA ASN A 430 -5.82 -17.24 14.09
C ASN A 430 -5.75 -15.81 13.52
N ARG A 431 -6.61 -14.89 13.97
CA ARG A 431 -6.53 -13.47 13.55
C ARG A 431 -5.20 -12.82 13.93
N ILE A 432 -4.71 -13.07 15.14
CA ILE A 432 -3.42 -12.55 15.61
C ILE A 432 -2.28 -13.12 14.76
N LEU A 433 -2.30 -14.43 14.50
CA LEU A 433 -1.29 -15.10 13.70
C LEU A 433 -1.28 -14.59 12.25
N GLU A 434 -2.46 -14.43 11.63
CA GLU A 434 -2.59 -13.87 10.29
C GLU A 434 -2.03 -12.45 10.20
N ALA A 435 -2.32 -11.60 11.20
CA ALA A 435 -1.76 -10.25 11.27
C ALA A 435 -0.23 -10.27 11.41
N GLN A 436 0.32 -11.16 12.25
CA GLN A 436 1.77 -11.32 12.41
C GLN A 436 2.45 -11.79 11.11
N VAL A 437 1.87 -12.76 10.41
CA VAL A 437 2.40 -13.27 9.14
C VAL A 437 2.34 -12.20 8.05
N ALA A 438 1.27 -11.40 8.01
CA ALA A 438 1.14 -10.28 7.06
C ALA A 438 2.23 -9.21 7.31
N GLU A 439 2.46 -8.86 8.57
CA GLU A 439 3.50 -7.90 8.95
C GLU A 439 4.91 -8.41 8.63
N GLN A 440 5.19 -9.68 8.93
CA GLN A 440 6.48 -10.29 8.57
C GLN A 440 6.73 -10.20 7.05
N LYS A 441 5.73 -10.55 6.22
CA LYS A 441 5.85 -10.45 4.76
C LYS A 441 6.03 -9.02 4.26
N ARG A 442 5.46 -8.03 4.95
CA ARG A 442 5.65 -6.61 4.63
C ARG A 442 7.10 -6.18 4.87
N LEU A 443 7.64 -6.50 6.05
CA LEU A 443 9.02 -6.19 6.41
C LEU A 443 10.02 -6.91 5.49
N GLU A 444 9.77 -8.16 5.12
CA GLU A 444 10.59 -8.90 4.16
C GLU A 444 10.61 -8.22 2.78
N ARG A 445 9.46 -7.73 2.28
CA ARG A 445 9.39 -6.98 1.01
C ARG A 445 10.13 -5.66 1.08
N GLU A 446 9.93 -4.89 2.14
CA GLU A 446 10.62 -3.60 2.32
C GLU A 446 12.14 -3.79 2.36
N LEU A 447 12.62 -4.84 3.02
CA LEU A 447 14.04 -5.17 3.04
C LEU A 447 14.57 -5.53 1.64
N VAL A 448 13.84 -6.36 0.89
CA VAL A 448 14.21 -6.73 -0.50
C VAL A 448 14.26 -5.50 -1.40
N GLU A 449 13.27 -4.60 -1.30
CA GLU A 449 13.23 -3.36 -2.07
C GLU A 449 14.38 -2.42 -1.71
N GLN A 450 14.70 -2.26 -0.42
CA GLN A 450 15.85 -1.45 0.01
C GLN A 450 17.18 -2.02 -0.50
N VAL A 451 17.39 -3.34 -0.43
CA VAL A 451 18.59 -3.98 -0.97
C VAL A 451 18.69 -3.78 -2.48
N HIS A 452 17.58 -3.93 -3.20
CA HIS A 452 17.54 -3.70 -4.66
C HIS A 452 17.82 -2.24 -5.02
N PHE A 453 17.26 -1.29 -4.28
CA PHE A 453 17.48 0.14 -4.47
C PHE A 453 18.96 0.52 -4.23
N LEU A 454 19.57 0.07 -3.13
CA LEU A 454 20.98 0.30 -2.84
C LEU A 454 21.90 -0.25 -3.94
N GLN A 455 21.61 -1.46 -4.44
CA GLN A 455 22.36 -2.02 -5.56
C GLN A 455 22.21 -1.20 -6.84
N THR A 456 21.00 -0.72 -7.13
CA THR A 456 20.71 0.12 -8.29
C THR A 456 21.45 1.45 -8.20
N LEU A 457 21.51 2.06 -7.01
CA LEU A 457 22.27 3.30 -6.81
C LEU A 457 23.75 3.12 -7.12
N ILE A 458 24.40 2.08 -6.56
CA ILE A 458 25.83 1.88 -6.81
C ILE A 458 26.13 1.51 -8.27
N ASP A 459 25.25 0.74 -8.92
CA ASP A 459 25.38 0.35 -10.34
C ASP A 459 25.30 1.51 -11.33
N ASN A 460 24.66 2.61 -10.95
CA ASN A 460 24.55 3.82 -11.78
C ASN A 460 25.67 4.84 -11.52
N ILE A 461 26.58 4.59 -10.57
CA ILE A 461 27.78 5.41 -10.39
C ILE A 461 28.74 5.13 -11.57
N PRO A 462 29.15 6.16 -12.34
CA PRO A 462 29.98 5.96 -13.53
C PRO A 462 31.41 5.50 -13.18
N ASN A 463 31.88 5.82 -11.99
CA ASN A 463 33.17 5.39 -11.46
C ASN A 463 33.12 3.94 -10.95
N PRO A 464 34.20 3.16 -11.13
CA PRO A 464 34.34 1.87 -10.47
C PRO A 464 34.26 2.02 -8.94
N VAL A 465 33.29 1.34 -8.33
CA VAL A 465 33.08 1.29 -6.87
C VAL A 465 33.13 -0.15 -6.40
N PHE A 466 33.86 -0.39 -5.31
CA PHE A 466 33.83 -1.65 -4.58
C PHE A 466 33.97 -1.46 -3.09
N TYR A 467 33.63 -2.51 -2.35
CA TYR A 467 33.90 -2.59 -0.94
C TYR A 467 34.35 -3.99 -0.54
N LYS A 468 35.20 -4.06 0.49
CA LYS A 468 35.87 -5.26 0.98
C LYS A 468 35.61 -5.46 2.47
N ASP A 469 35.73 -6.69 2.94
CA ASP A 469 35.78 -7.02 4.38
C ASP A 469 37.12 -6.58 4.99
N PRO A 470 37.27 -6.60 6.33
CA PRO A 470 38.53 -6.25 6.99
C PRO A 470 39.71 -7.14 6.58
N GLU A 471 39.46 -8.35 6.08
CA GLU A 471 40.47 -9.26 5.55
C GLU A 471 40.84 -8.99 4.09
N GLY A 472 40.25 -7.97 3.46
CA GLY A 472 40.55 -7.52 2.10
C GLY A 472 39.85 -8.30 0.99
N ARG A 473 38.81 -9.11 1.30
CA ARG A 473 37.99 -9.81 0.31
C ARG A 473 36.83 -8.95 -0.16
N TYR A 474 36.54 -8.94 -1.46
CA TYR A 474 35.44 -8.14 -2.03
C TYR A 474 34.08 -8.63 -1.51
N LEU A 475 33.34 -7.74 -0.86
CA LEU A 475 31.95 -7.95 -0.42
C LEU A 475 30.94 -7.48 -1.47
N GLY A 476 31.32 -6.51 -2.31
CA GLY A 476 30.50 -6.05 -3.41
C GLY A 476 31.20 -5.06 -4.32
N CYS A 477 30.63 -4.88 -5.51
CA CYS A 477 31.08 -3.93 -6.52
C CYS A 477 29.91 -3.48 -7.39
N ASN A 478 30.11 -2.39 -8.12
CA ASN A 478 29.17 -1.91 -9.12
C ASN A 478 29.54 -2.36 -10.54
N LYS A 479 28.60 -2.16 -11.48
CA LYS A 479 28.81 -2.45 -12.92
C LYS A 479 30.00 -1.73 -13.55
N ALA A 480 30.35 -0.53 -13.08
CA ALA A 480 31.50 0.20 -13.62
C ALA A 480 32.81 -0.53 -13.34
N LEU A 481 32.96 -1.17 -12.17
CA LEU A 481 34.13 -2.00 -11.87
C LEU A 481 34.19 -3.28 -12.71
N GLU A 482 33.05 -3.93 -12.97
CA GLU A 482 33.02 -5.11 -13.84
C GLU A 482 33.58 -4.79 -15.24
N LYS A 483 33.20 -3.62 -15.78
CA LYS A 483 33.70 -3.11 -17.07
C LYS A 483 35.18 -2.75 -16.99
N TYR A 484 35.59 -2.04 -15.93
CA TYR A 484 36.95 -1.59 -15.71
C TYR A 484 37.95 -2.76 -15.60
N LEU A 485 37.60 -3.81 -14.84
CA LEU A 485 38.43 -5.00 -14.68
C LEU A 485 38.23 -6.05 -15.78
N ASN A 486 37.17 -5.91 -16.58
CA ASN A 486 36.68 -6.91 -17.53
C ASN A 486 36.40 -8.29 -16.87
N VAL A 487 35.82 -8.28 -15.66
CA VAL A 487 35.48 -9.46 -14.86
C VAL A 487 34.08 -9.32 -14.29
N ARG A 488 33.23 -10.35 -14.43
CA ARG A 488 31.88 -10.36 -13.84
C ARG A 488 31.92 -10.41 -12.31
N ARG A 489 30.97 -9.73 -11.66
CA ARG A 489 30.83 -9.60 -10.22
C ARG A 489 30.88 -10.94 -9.50
N GLU A 490 30.23 -11.98 -9.98
CA GLU A 490 30.22 -13.30 -9.31
C GLU A 490 31.61 -13.92 -9.20
N LYS A 491 32.56 -13.51 -10.04
CA LYS A 491 33.96 -13.94 -9.98
C LYS A 491 34.84 -13.01 -9.12
N ILE A 492 34.33 -11.84 -8.74
CA ILE A 492 35.01 -10.85 -7.88
C ILE A 492 34.64 -11.09 -6.41
N LEU A 493 33.37 -11.38 -6.12
CA LEU A 493 32.88 -11.54 -4.74
C LEU A 493 33.61 -12.66 -3.98
N GLY A 494 33.99 -12.38 -2.74
CA GLY A 494 34.71 -13.28 -1.85
C GLY A 494 36.20 -13.50 -2.20
N LYS A 495 36.71 -12.88 -3.27
CA LYS A 495 38.10 -12.98 -3.69
C LYS A 495 38.97 -11.86 -3.12
N GLY A 496 40.27 -12.10 -2.99
CA GLY A 496 41.25 -11.05 -2.72
C GLY A 496 41.70 -10.35 -4.00
N VAL A 497 42.38 -9.20 -3.88
CA VAL A 497 42.94 -8.48 -5.05
C VAL A 497 43.93 -9.33 -5.85
N GLN A 498 44.65 -10.23 -5.19
CA GLN A 498 45.61 -11.16 -5.77
C GLN A 498 44.96 -12.24 -6.67
N ASP A 499 43.68 -12.51 -6.48
CA ASP A 499 42.94 -13.52 -7.25
C ASP A 499 42.30 -12.93 -8.52
N ILE A 500 42.43 -11.61 -8.73
CA ILE A 500 41.86 -10.89 -9.88
C ILE A 500 42.92 -10.75 -10.99
N PRO A 501 42.69 -11.31 -12.20
CA PRO A 501 43.70 -11.46 -13.26
C PRO A 501 44.28 -10.17 -13.88
N THR A 502 43.81 -8.99 -13.48
CA THR A 502 44.05 -7.69 -14.14
C THR A 502 44.59 -6.61 -13.19
N ALA A 503 44.91 -6.94 -11.94
CA ALA A 503 45.45 -5.96 -11.01
C ALA A 503 46.97 -5.80 -11.19
N ASP A 504 47.38 -4.80 -11.97
CA ASP A 504 48.71 -4.22 -11.78
C ASP A 504 48.73 -3.50 -10.41
N LEU A 505 49.88 -3.47 -9.73
CA LEU A 505 50.08 -2.80 -8.42
C LEU A 505 49.37 -3.45 -7.21
N ILE A 506 49.23 -4.79 -7.18
CA ILE A 506 48.70 -5.56 -6.02
C ILE A 506 49.33 -5.12 -4.69
N GLU A 507 50.66 -5.01 -4.62
CA GLU A 507 51.40 -4.64 -3.42
C GLU A 507 51.05 -3.22 -2.93
N LEU A 508 50.88 -2.27 -3.85
CA LEU A 508 50.48 -0.91 -3.51
C LEU A 508 49.06 -0.89 -2.94
N HIS A 509 48.11 -1.57 -3.58
CA HIS A 509 46.73 -1.59 -3.08
C HIS A 509 46.62 -2.26 -1.71
N GLN A 510 47.33 -3.36 -1.47
CA GLN A 510 47.37 -4.05 -0.18
C GLN A 510 48.01 -3.19 0.90
N LYS A 511 49.12 -2.51 0.59
CA LYS A 511 49.77 -1.57 1.51
C LYS A 511 48.82 -0.43 1.90
N MET A 512 48.15 0.17 0.92
CA MET A 512 47.21 1.27 1.18
C MET A 512 45.97 0.81 1.95
N ASP A 513 45.48 -0.41 1.71
CA ASP A 513 44.39 -1.02 2.49
C ASP A 513 44.82 -1.22 3.97
N ALA A 514 46.01 -1.76 4.21
CA ALA A 514 46.56 -1.98 5.56
C ALA A 514 46.84 -0.66 6.31
N GLU A 515 47.38 0.35 5.62
CA GLU A 515 47.61 1.67 6.21
C GLU A 515 46.30 2.37 6.58
N LEU A 516 45.26 2.26 5.74
CA LEU A 516 43.95 2.84 6.01
C LEU A 516 43.28 2.18 7.22
N ILE A 517 43.34 0.86 7.34
CA ILE A 517 42.81 0.12 8.50
C ILE A 517 43.53 0.54 9.79
N CYS A 518 44.85 0.76 9.72
CA CYS A 518 45.66 1.14 10.89
C CYS A 518 45.47 2.60 11.33
N LYS A 519 45.43 3.54 10.37
CA LYS A 519 45.37 4.99 10.65
C LYS A 519 43.94 5.54 10.77
N GLY A 520 42.96 4.87 10.18
CA GLY A 520 41.58 5.34 10.08
C GLY A 520 41.37 6.46 9.04
N GLY A 521 40.12 6.84 8.83
CA GLY A 521 39.73 7.95 7.94
C GLY A 521 39.59 7.57 6.47
N SER A 522 40.23 8.34 5.59
CA SER A 522 40.22 8.16 4.14
C SER A 522 41.60 8.42 3.53
N VAL A 523 41.93 7.73 2.45
CA VAL A 523 43.19 7.84 1.72
C VAL A 523 42.90 8.06 0.24
N VAL A 524 43.56 9.07 -0.35
CA VAL A 524 43.47 9.40 -1.77
C VAL A 524 44.88 9.39 -2.36
N TYR A 525 45.07 8.71 -3.48
CA TYR A 525 46.36 8.68 -4.18
C TYR A 525 46.18 8.48 -5.68
N GLU A 526 47.15 9.00 -6.44
CA GLU A 526 47.24 8.75 -7.88
C GLU A 526 47.90 7.40 -8.15
N SER A 527 47.40 6.70 -9.16
CA SER A 527 47.94 5.46 -9.66
C SER A 527 48.05 5.55 -11.18
N LYS A 528 49.09 4.94 -11.75
CA LYS A 528 49.22 4.77 -13.20
C LYS A 528 49.07 3.28 -13.50
N THR A 529 47.97 2.92 -14.12
CA THR A 529 47.69 1.54 -14.51
C THR A 529 47.99 1.35 -15.99
N HIS A 530 48.51 0.18 -16.36
CA HIS A 530 48.82 -0.16 -17.75
C HIS A 530 47.90 -1.31 -18.18
N PRO A 531 46.60 -1.05 -18.46
CA PRO A 531 45.74 -2.10 -18.98
C PRO A 531 46.35 -2.67 -20.28
N LYS A 532 46.09 -3.96 -20.54
CA LYS A 532 46.63 -4.70 -21.69
C LYS A 532 46.37 -4.05 -23.07
N ASP A 533 45.50 -3.04 -23.15
CA ASP A 533 45.16 -2.28 -24.36
C ASP A 533 46.18 -1.17 -24.72
N GLY A 534 47.28 -1.04 -23.96
CA GLY A 534 48.51 -0.39 -24.44
C GLY A 534 48.66 1.11 -24.19
N ASN A 535 47.61 1.79 -23.70
CA ASN A 535 47.74 3.17 -23.20
C ASN A 535 47.76 3.19 -21.67
N ALA A 536 48.61 4.04 -21.09
CA ALA A 536 48.66 4.24 -19.64
C ALA A 536 47.42 5.02 -19.19
N HIS A 537 46.65 4.45 -18.27
CA HIS A 537 45.56 5.15 -17.60
C HIS A 537 46.11 5.85 -16.37
N HIS A 538 45.68 7.09 -16.15
CA HIS A 538 45.95 7.83 -14.95
C HIS A 538 44.70 7.77 -14.06
N ASP A 539 44.83 7.18 -12.88
CA ASP A 539 43.71 6.97 -11.96
C ASP A 539 43.93 7.74 -10.65
N ILE A 540 42.86 8.29 -10.08
CA ILE A 540 42.78 8.69 -8.68
C ILE A 540 41.97 7.64 -7.93
N ILE A 541 42.54 7.06 -6.89
CA ILE A 541 41.89 6.05 -6.05
C ILE A 541 41.60 6.65 -4.69
N HIS A 542 40.32 6.71 -4.35
CA HIS A 542 39.84 7.13 -3.04
C HIS A 542 39.36 5.92 -2.25
N LYS A 543 39.90 5.71 -1.05
CA LYS A 543 39.54 4.64 -0.14
C LYS A 543 39.10 5.20 1.21
N ALA A 544 38.04 4.65 1.80
CA ALA A 544 37.55 5.03 3.12
C ALA A 544 37.06 3.81 3.91
N LEU A 545 37.07 3.89 5.24
CA LEU A 545 36.50 2.85 6.09
C LEU A 545 34.98 2.98 6.21
N PHE A 546 34.26 1.87 6.27
CA PHE A 546 32.85 1.84 6.67
C PHE A 546 32.67 0.92 7.89
N HIS A 547 31.65 1.21 8.70
CA HIS A 547 31.37 0.51 9.96
C HIS A 547 30.02 -0.21 9.88
N LYS A 548 29.90 -1.29 10.65
CA LYS A 548 28.62 -1.97 10.85
C LYS A 548 27.74 -1.17 11.81
N ALA A 549 26.46 -1.53 11.90
CA ALA A 549 25.49 -0.88 12.78
C ALA A 549 25.89 -0.91 14.28
N ASP A 550 26.68 -1.92 14.69
CA ASP A 550 27.21 -2.06 16.06
C ASP A 550 28.48 -1.22 16.31
N GLY A 551 28.93 -0.44 15.34
CA GLY A 551 30.13 0.40 15.42
C GLY A 551 31.45 -0.35 15.16
N SER A 552 31.41 -1.66 14.94
CA SER A 552 32.60 -2.42 14.55
C SER A 552 33.01 -2.13 13.10
N LEU A 553 34.29 -2.34 12.77
CA LEU A 553 34.79 -2.14 11.42
C LEU A 553 34.08 -3.08 10.43
N GLY A 554 33.38 -2.50 9.46
CA GLY A 554 32.70 -3.21 8.38
C GLY A 554 33.63 -3.54 7.22
N GLY A 555 34.60 -2.65 6.95
CA GLY A 555 35.65 -2.85 5.97
C GLY A 555 36.02 -1.56 5.21
N ILE A 556 36.40 -1.69 3.94
CA ILE A 556 36.89 -0.59 3.11
C ILE A 556 35.93 -0.38 1.93
N VAL A 557 35.56 0.87 1.61
CA VAL A 557 34.93 1.26 0.34
C VAL A 557 35.95 2.01 -0.52
N SER A 558 35.93 1.80 -1.82
CA SER A 558 36.89 2.39 -2.76
C SER A 558 36.22 2.86 -4.05
N VAL A 559 36.68 3.99 -4.57
CA VAL A 559 36.26 4.60 -5.84
C VAL A 559 37.49 4.88 -6.70
N ILE A 560 37.42 4.52 -7.99
CA ILE A 560 38.48 4.80 -8.98
C ILE A 560 37.98 5.91 -9.92
N THR A 561 38.82 6.91 -10.22
CA THR A 561 38.51 8.00 -11.15
C THR A 561 39.59 8.10 -12.21
N ASP A 562 39.23 7.88 -13.48
CA ASP A 562 40.14 8.06 -14.61
C ASP A 562 40.30 9.55 -14.92
N ILE A 563 41.55 10.04 -14.94
CA ILE A 563 41.94 11.43 -15.20
C ILE A 563 42.83 11.57 -16.46
N THR A 564 42.87 10.54 -17.31
CA THR A 564 43.77 10.48 -18.48
C THR A 564 43.50 11.61 -19.49
N GLU A 565 42.24 11.85 -19.83
CA GLU A 565 41.83 12.90 -20.78
C GLU A 565 42.13 14.32 -20.25
N GLN A 566 42.00 14.52 -18.93
CA GLN A 566 42.30 15.78 -18.28
C GLN A 566 43.78 16.14 -18.43
N LYS A 567 44.67 15.16 -18.26
CA LYS A 567 46.12 15.35 -18.42
C LYS A 567 46.51 15.65 -19.87
N HIS A 568 45.89 14.98 -20.85
CA HIS A 568 46.15 15.26 -22.27
C HIS A 568 45.71 16.67 -22.69
N THR A 569 44.59 17.15 -22.17
CA THR A 569 44.09 18.50 -22.48
C THR A 569 45.01 19.60 -21.92
N GLU A 570 45.56 19.39 -20.73
CA GLU A 570 46.51 20.31 -20.08
C GLU A 570 47.82 20.45 -20.90
N GLU A 571 48.36 19.35 -21.42
CA GLU A 571 49.58 19.35 -22.25
C GLU A 571 49.37 20.01 -23.63
N ALA A 572 48.19 19.82 -24.23
CA ALA A 572 47.87 20.42 -25.53
C ALA A 572 47.79 21.95 -25.45
N LEU A 573 47.19 22.50 -24.39
CA LEU A 573 47.08 23.94 -24.17
C LEU A 573 48.46 24.61 -24.04
N ARG A 574 49.32 24.04 -23.19
CA ARG A 574 50.69 24.54 -22.97
C ARG A 574 51.51 24.59 -24.27
N THR A 575 51.36 23.57 -25.13
CA THR A 575 52.10 23.49 -26.40
C THR A 575 51.67 24.56 -27.41
N SER A 576 50.42 25.02 -27.36
CA SER A 576 49.89 26.07 -28.24
C SER A 576 50.45 27.46 -27.89
N GLU A 577 50.51 27.79 -26.60
CA GLU A 577 51.02 29.08 -26.11
C GLU A 577 52.50 29.29 -26.44
N GLU A 578 53.33 28.24 -26.28
CA GLU A 578 54.76 28.28 -26.62
C GLU A 578 55.01 28.57 -28.11
N LYS A 579 54.13 28.08 -29.01
CA LYS A 579 54.24 28.32 -30.46
C LYS A 579 53.91 29.75 -30.85
N PHE A 580 52.85 30.34 -30.27
CA PHE A 580 52.46 31.72 -30.54
C PHE A 580 53.56 32.71 -30.13
N MET A 581 54.12 32.55 -28.93
CA MET A 581 55.15 33.46 -28.41
C MET A 581 56.41 33.47 -29.28
N LYS A 582 56.86 32.29 -29.74
CA LYS A 582 58.02 32.17 -30.64
C LYS A 582 57.80 32.84 -31.99
N ALA A 583 56.61 32.69 -32.58
CA ALA A 583 56.29 33.28 -33.88
C ALA A 583 56.16 34.82 -33.82
N PHE A 584 55.53 35.35 -32.77
CA PHE A 584 55.34 36.80 -32.60
C PHE A 584 56.67 37.52 -32.31
N GLN A 585 57.48 36.99 -31.38
CA GLN A 585 58.77 37.60 -31.00
C GLN A 585 59.83 37.49 -32.10
N GLY A 586 59.80 36.42 -32.91
CA GLY A 586 60.77 36.20 -33.99
C GLY A 586 60.49 36.93 -35.31
N ASN A 587 59.38 37.67 -35.44
CA ASN A 587 59.02 38.34 -36.69
C ASN A 587 59.93 39.58 -36.94
N PRO A 588 60.55 39.72 -38.12
CA PRO A 588 61.44 40.84 -38.44
C PRO A 588 60.71 42.16 -38.77
N THR A 589 59.38 42.17 -38.83
CA THR A 589 58.57 43.39 -38.99
C THR A 589 58.29 43.97 -37.61
N MET A 590 58.34 45.28 -37.45
CA MET A 590 58.02 45.90 -36.17
C MET A 590 56.52 45.74 -35.88
N MET A 591 56.19 45.02 -34.80
CA MET A 591 54.81 44.70 -34.43
C MET A 591 54.51 45.07 -32.98
N ALA A 592 53.28 45.53 -32.74
CA ALA A 592 52.75 45.71 -31.39
C ALA A 592 51.27 45.32 -31.34
N ILE A 593 50.83 44.80 -30.21
CA ILE A 593 49.42 44.63 -29.88
C ILE A 593 49.10 45.65 -28.80
N SER A 594 48.05 46.43 -29.02
CA SER A 594 47.59 47.45 -28.09
C SER A 594 46.09 47.31 -27.81
N ARG A 595 45.60 47.91 -26.74
CA ARG A 595 44.16 48.12 -26.55
C ARG A 595 43.64 49.10 -27.60
N ILE A 596 42.32 49.11 -27.86
CA ILE A 596 41.68 50.16 -28.68
C ILE A 596 41.99 51.57 -28.15
N SER A 597 42.22 51.72 -26.84
CA SER A 597 42.62 52.98 -26.20
C SER A 597 44.03 53.47 -26.59
N GLY A 598 44.82 52.64 -27.29
CA GLY A 598 46.18 52.91 -27.73
C GLY A 598 47.28 52.47 -26.75
N GLU A 599 46.93 51.79 -25.67
CA GLU A 599 47.86 51.27 -24.67
C GLU A 599 48.53 49.97 -25.15
N ILE A 600 49.86 49.94 -25.23
CA ILE A 600 50.61 48.79 -25.72
C ILE A 600 50.58 47.65 -24.69
N ILE A 601 50.05 46.49 -25.08
CA ILE A 601 50.00 45.28 -24.24
C ILE A 601 51.19 44.38 -24.56
N GLU A 602 51.53 44.28 -25.84
CA GLU A 602 52.56 43.39 -26.33
C GLU A 602 53.33 44.04 -27.48
N ILE A 603 54.61 43.73 -27.59
CA ILE A 603 55.51 44.31 -28.59
C ILE A 603 56.60 43.29 -28.92
N ASN A 604 56.96 43.19 -30.19
CA ASN A 604 58.00 42.24 -30.61
C ASN A 604 59.40 42.86 -30.54
N GLU A 605 60.42 41.98 -30.55
CA GLU A 605 61.83 42.38 -30.45
C GLU A 605 62.28 43.34 -31.57
N SER A 606 61.76 43.18 -32.80
CA SER A 606 62.09 44.08 -33.92
C SER A 606 61.70 45.53 -33.62
N HIS A 607 60.48 45.76 -33.12
CA HIS A 607 60.00 47.10 -32.80
C HIS A 607 60.80 47.76 -31.67
N LEU A 608 61.14 47.01 -30.62
CA LEU A 608 61.99 47.49 -29.53
C LEU A 608 63.38 47.90 -30.03
N LYS A 609 64.03 47.03 -30.81
CA LYS A 609 65.38 47.23 -31.34
C LYS A 609 65.45 48.43 -32.28
N ASP A 610 64.51 48.56 -33.20
CA ASP A 610 64.56 49.60 -34.24
C ASP A 610 64.29 51.00 -33.69
N PHE A 611 63.50 51.11 -32.62
CA PHE A 611 63.21 52.39 -31.96
C PHE A 611 64.11 52.70 -30.76
N GLY A 612 64.97 51.77 -30.35
CA GLY A 612 65.86 51.92 -29.19
C GLY A 612 65.12 51.93 -27.85
N LEU A 613 63.99 51.22 -27.78
CA LEU A 613 63.11 51.17 -26.63
C LEU A 613 63.29 49.85 -25.86
N THR A 614 63.06 49.88 -24.54
CA THR A 614 62.97 48.66 -23.74
C THR A 614 61.51 48.29 -23.48
N ARG A 615 61.23 46.99 -23.31
CA ARG A 615 59.86 46.50 -23.06
C ARG A 615 59.19 47.17 -21.85
N GLN A 616 59.93 47.35 -20.76
CA GLN A 616 59.43 48.02 -19.55
C GLN A 616 59.08 49.50 -19.79
N GLU A 617 59.72 50.16 -20.76
CA GLU A 617 59.43 51.56 -21.08
C GLU A 617 58.13 51.73 -21.88
N VAL A 618 57.65 50.69 -22.56
CA VAL A 618 56.56 50.79 -23.57
C VAL A 618 55.27 50.07 -23.16
N ILE A 619 55.35 48.95 -22.45
CA ILE A 619 54.15 48.22 -22.02
C ILE A 619 53.33 49.10 -21.07
N GLY A 620 52.02 49.18 -21.30
CA GLY A 620 51.09 49.99 -20.53
C GLY A 620 51.09 51.48 -20.90
N LYS A 621 51.88 51.91 -21.90
CA LYS A 621 51.92 53.31 -22.36
C LYS A 621 51.28 53.48 -23.72
N LYS A 622 50.86 54.71 -24.02
CA LYS A 622 50.37 55.08 -25.37
C LYS A 622 51.52 55.57 -26.25
N ALA A 623 51.43 55.29 -27.55
CA ALA A 623 52.46 55.71 -28.51
C ALA A 623 52.74 57.23 -28.52
N LEU A 624 51.73 58.05 -28.19
CA LEU A 624 51.87 59.51 -28.05
C LEU A 624 52.70 59.91 -26.80
N GLU A 625 52.53 59.19 -25.69
CA GLU A 625 53.27 59.42 -24.43
C GLU A 625 54.76 59.11 -24.57
N LEU A 626 55.11 58.28 -25.56
CA LEU A 626 56.48 57.93 -25.91
C LEU A 626 57.17 58.98 -26.81
N GLY A 627 56.46 60.02 -27.26
CA GLY A 627 57.05 61.12 -28.06
C GLY A 627 57.53 60.69 -29.45
N LEU A 628 57.04 59.56 -29.97
CA LEU A 628 57.55 58.96 -31.21
C LEU A 628 57.05 59.64 -32.48
N PHE A 629 56.04 60.52 -32.43
CA PHE A 629 55.51 61.18 -33.63
C PHE A 629 56.25 62.49 -33.90
N VAL A 630 56.76 62.68 -35.13
CA VAL A 630 57.40 63.94 -35.54
C VAL A 630 56.35 65.05 -35.71
N HIS A 631 55.17 64.70 -36.22
CA HIS A 631 54.04 65.60 -36.40
C HIS A 631 52.85 65.09 -35.59
N ALA A 632 52.50 65.77 -34.50
CA ALA A 632 51.42 65.36 -33.59
C ALA A 632 50.05 65.28 -34.31
N GLU A 633 49.84 66.11 -35.32
CA GLU A 633 48.63 66.14 -36.16
C GLU A 633 48.38 64.81 -36.89
N GLN A 634 49.45 64.06 -37.23
CA GLN A 634 49.32 62.75 -37.88
C GLN A 634 48.73 61.69 -36.94
N TYR A 635 48.96 61.81 -35.63
CA TYR A 635 48.41 60.88 -34.63
C TYR A 635 46.89 61.03 -34.49
N ASP A 636 46.38 62.25 -34.52
CA ASP A 636 44.94 62.51 -34.40
C ASP A 636 44.17 62.00 -35.63
N VAL A 637 44.74 62.18 -36.83
CA VAL A 637 44.19 61.61 -38.07
C VAL A 637 44.19 60.09 -37.99
N LEU A 638 45.30 59.48 -37.56
CA LEU A 638 45.41 58.03 -37.42
C LEU A 638 44.38 57.46 -36.43
N ARG A 639 44.28 58.07 -35.24
CA ARG A 639 43.33 57.67 -34.20
C ARG A 639 41.89 57.77 -34.68
N LYS A 640 41.54 58.84 -35.41
CA LYS A 640 40.20 59.01 -35.98
C LYS A 640 39.89 57.91 -37.01
N THR A 641 40.81 57.66 -37.94
CA THR A 641 40.67 56.60 -38.96
C THR A 641 40.49 55.23 -38.33
N LEU A 642 41.31 54.87 -37.33
CA LEU A 642 41.20 53.58 -36.63
C LEU A 642 39.90 53.43 -35.82
N LYS A 643 39.40 54.54 -35.26
CA LYS A 643 38.12 54.55 -34.53
C LYS A 643 36.91 54.41 -35.46
N GLU A 644 36.93 55.06 -36.61
CA GLU A 644 35.82 55.10 -37.57
C GLU A 644 35.79 53.87 -38.50
N GLN A 645 36.95 53.41 -38.98
CA GLN A 645 37.06 52.36 -40.00
C GLN A 645 37.52 51.00 -39.44
N GLY A 646 38.08 50.96 -38.23
CA GLY A 646 38.56 49.73 -37.59
C GLY A 646 39.92 49.22 -38.11
N PHE A 647 40.45 49.80 -39.18
CA PHE A 647 41.78 49.52 -39.71
C PHE A 647 42.41 50.76 -40.36
N ALA A 648 43.72 50.73 -40.56
CA ALA A 648 44.47 51.68 -41.38
C ALA A 648 45.54 50.91 -42.13
N GLN A 649 45.79 51.26 -43.39
CA GLN A 649 46.80 50.59 -44.20
C GLN A 649 47.72 51.62 -44.86
N ASN A 650 49.00 51.30 -44.82
CA ASN A 650 50.05 51.94 -45.59
C ASN A 650 50.13 53.47 -45.44
N LEU A 651 49.94 53.97 -44.22
CA LEU A 651 50.02 55.40 -43.94
C LEU A 651 51.47 55.84 -43.71
N ASP A 652 51.92 56.82 -44.49
CA ASP A 652 53.25 57.41 -44.34
C ASP A 652 53.34 58.25 -43.05
N LEU A 653 54.10 57.76 -42.08
CA LEU A 653 54.39 58.45 -40.84
C LEU A 653 55.88 58.77 -40.73
N ALA A 654 56.19 59.96 -40.21
CA ALA A 654 57.53 60.27 -39.76
C ALA A 654 57.58 60.04 -38.25
N LEU A 655 58.36 59.03 -37.85
CA LEU A 655 58.51 58.65 -36.45
C LEU A 655 59.94 58.94 -35.97
N ARG A 656 60.05 59.35 -34.71
CA ARG A 656 61.30 59.68 -34.04
C ARG A 656 61.73 58.52 -33.16
N THR A 657 62.95 58.03 -33.34
CA THR A 657 63.55 57.06 -32.42
C THR A 657 63.97 57.73 -31.11
N LYS A 658 64.27 56.94 -30.07
CA LYS A 658 64.73 57.45 -28.78
C LYS A 658 65.97 58.36 -28.90
N ASP A 659 66.87 58.04 -29.83
CA ASP A 659 68.10 58.79 -30.08
C ASP A 659 67.90 60.04 -30.98
N GLY A 660 66.65 60.36 -31.34
CA GLY A 660 66.29 61.57 -32.06
C GLY A 660 66.29 61.47 -33.59
N ASN A 661 66.68 60.32 -34.16
CA ASN A 661 66.65 60.08 -35.60
C ASN A 661 65.22 59.99 -36.12
N ILE A 662 64.98 60.53 -37.32
CA ILE A 662 63.68 60.42 -37.99
C ILE A 662 63.72 59.21 -38.93
N ARG A 663 62.78 58.30 -38.72
CA ARG A 663 62.47 57.19 -39.62
C ARG A 663 61.16 57.48 -40.34
N HIS A 664 61.14 57.25 -41.65
CA HIS A 664 59.89 57.21 -42.40
C HIS A 664 59.35 55.79 -42.31
N CYS A 665 58.17 55.65 -41.73
CA CYS A 665 57.53 54.36 -41.52
C CYS A 665 56.19 54.29 -42.24
N LEU A 666 55.94 53.16 -42.87
CA LEU A 666 54.65 52.77 -43.36
C LEU A 666 53.86 52.14 -42.21
N PHE A 667 52.80 52.80 -41.77
CA PHE A 667 51.96 52.35 -40.66
C PHE A 667 50.73 51.60 -41.17
N SER A 668 50.51 50.42 -40.61
CA SER A 668 49.29 49.64 -40.78
C SER A 668 48.79 49.16 -39.43
N ALA A 669 47.48 49.18 -39.21
CA ALA A 669 46.87 48.58 -38.04
C ALA A 669 45.50 48.00 -38.32
N GLU A 670 45.15 46.92 -37.64
CA GLU A 670 43.88 46.21 -37.78
C GLU A 670 43.35 45.79 -36.41
N ARG A 671 42.03 45.78 -36.26
CA ARG A 671 41.37 45.32 -35.04
C ARG A 671 41.32 43.80 -34.99
N ILE A 672 41.78 43.21 -33.87
CA ILE A 672 41.76 41.78 -33.62
C ILE A 672 41.05 41.46 -32.31
N GLU A 673 40.46 40.26 -32.18
CA GLU A 673 39.85 39.78 -30.94
C GLU A 673 40.79 38.79 -30.24
N LEU A 674 41.13 39.05 -28.98
CA LEU A 674 41.94 38.16 -28.14
C LEU A 674 41.20 37.94 -26.82
N GLN A 675 40.90 36.68 -26.49
CA GLN A 675 40.18 36.28 -25.26
C GLN A 675 38.85 37.04 -25.05
N GLY A 676 38.07 37.26 -26.11
CA GLY A 676 36.79 37.97 -26.04
C GLY A 676 36.89 39.50 -25.92
N THR A 677 38.10 40.06 -26.01
CA THR A 677 38.35 41.50 -25.89
C THR A 677 38.99 42.04 -27.17
N GLU A 678 38.48 43.18 -27.67
CA GLU A 678 39.03 43.82 -28.87
C GLU A 678 40.37 44.53 -28.60
N HIS A 679 41.32 44.30 -29.50
CA HIS A 679 42.68 44.83 -29.49
C HIS A 679 43.06 45.37 -30.87
N MET A 680 44.17 46.09 -30.97
CA MET A 680 44.74 46.60 -32.22
C MET A 680 46.09 45.94 -32.47
N LEU A 681 46.23 45.24 -33.59
CA LEU A 681 47.51 44.80 -34.12
C LEU A 681 48.10 45.93 -34.98
N VAL A 682 49.31 46.36 -34.65
CA VAL A 682 50.03 47.46 -35.30
C VAL A 682 51.28 46.90 -35.96
N LEU A 683 51.51 47.28 -37.22
CA LEU A 683 52.70 46.99 -37.98
C LEU A 683 53.34 48.29 -38.45
N LEU A 684 54.66 48.38 -38.30
CA LEU A 684 55.47 49.46 -38.82
C LEU A 684 56.54 48.88 -39.75
N GLN A 685 56.66 49.47 -40.94
CA GLN A 685 57.73 49.13 -41.88
C GLN A 685 58.58 50.37 -42.17
N ASP A 686 59.89 50.29 -41.96
CA ASP A 686 60.81 51.38 -42.28
C ASP A 686 61.01 51.51 -43.81
N ILE A 687 60.79 52.71 -44.34
CA ILE A 687 60.93 53.08 -45.76
C ILE A 687 61.90 54.25 -45.96
N THR A 688 62.72 54.56 -44.96
CA THR A 688 63.61 55.74 -44.96
C THR A 688 64.59 55.73 -46.14
N ASP A 689 65.26 54.61 -46.39
CA ASP A 689 66.23 54.49 -47.49
C ASP A 689 65.57 54.63 -48.86
N ARG A 690 64.33 54.12 -48.98
CA ARG A 690 63.55 54.21 -50.21
C ARG A 690 63.18 55.66 -50.53
N LYS A 691 62.71 56.44 -49.55
CA LYS A 691 62.38 57.86 -49.78
C LYS A 691 63.60 58.70 -50.17
N ARG A 692 64.77 58.44 -49.58
CA ARG A 692 66.03 59.13 -49.96
C ARG A 692 66.43 58.86 -51.41
N ALA A 693 66.30 57.61 -51.86
CA ALA A 693 66.63 57.23 -53.24
C ALA A 693 65.68 57.86 -54.27
N GLU A 694 64.38 57.97 -53.95
CA GLU A 694 63.38 58.59 -54.85
C GLU A 694 63.64 60.11 -55.05
N GLU A 695 64.07 60.83 -54.02
CA GLU A 695 64.42 62.25 -54.11
C GLU A 695 65.67 62.52 -54.97
N GLU A 696 66.72 61.68 -54.85
CA GLU A 696 67.92 61.77 -55.69
C GLU A 696 67.62 61.55 -57.17
N GLN A 697 66.72 60.62 -57.49
CA GLN A 697 66.35 60.30 -58.87
C GLN A 697 65.57 61.44 -59.53
N LEU A 698 64.66 62.08 -58.78
CA LEU A 698 63.91 63.24 -59.25
C LEU A 698 64.82 64.42 -59.59
N HIS A 699 65.91 64.61 -58.84
CA HIS A 699 66.91 65.65 -59.10
C HIS A 699 67.66 65.42 -60.43
N ARG A 700 68.03 64.15 -60.75
CA ARG A 700 68.65 63.81 -62.05
C ARG A 700 67.75 64.11 -63.26
N ILE A 701 66.47 63.77 -63.17
CA ILE A 701 65.52 63.94 -64.30
C ILE A 701 65.37 65.42 -64.67
N LYS A 702 65.35 66.33 -63.68
CA LYS A 702 65.27 67.78 -63.93
C LYS A 702 66.48 68.31 -64.70
N LEU A 703 67.67 67.80 -64.42
CA LEU A 703 68.91 68.20 -65.09
C LEU A 703 68.94 67.74 -66.55
N GLN A 704 68.45 66.53 -66.82
CA GLN A 704 68.41 65.96 -68.17
C GLN A 704 67.46 66.74 -69.10
N ASN A 705 66.27 67.13 -68.62
CA ASN A 705 65.29 67.89 -69.42
C ASN A 705 65.81 69.29 -69.81
N ALA A 706 66.62 69.93 -68.95
CA ALA A 706 67.20 71.24 -69.25
C ALA A 706 68.25 71.17 -70.37
N LEU A 707 69.04 70.09 -70.44
CA LEU A 707 70.05 69.87 -71.47
C LEU A 707 69.41 69.57 -72.84
N GLU A 708 68.31 68.80 -72.88
CA GLU A 708 67.57 68.54 -74.13
C GLU A 708 66.99 69.83 -74.73
N MET A 709 66.36 70.69 -73.91
CA MET A 709 65.82 71.98 -74.36
C MET A 709 66.90 72.90 -74.95
N ALA A 710 68.09 72.95 -74.33
CA ALA A 710 69.21 73.75 -74.84
C ALA A 710 69.67 73.27 -76.22
N GLY A 711 69.70 71.94 -76.46
CA GLY A 711 70.03 71.35 -77.75
C GLY A 711 69.04 71.72 -78.86
N THR A 712 67.73 71.67 -78.58
CA THR A 712 66.68 72.02 -79.56
C THR A 712 66.76 73.49 -79.96
N ILE A 713 66.91 74.40 -78.99
CA ILE A 713 67.02 75.85 -79.23
C ILE A 713 68.25 76.18 -80.08
N CYS A 714 69.39 75.55 -79.83
CA CYS A 714 70.59 75.77 -80.62
C CYS A 714 70.40 75.32 -82.08
N HIS A 715 69.65 74.23 -82.32
CA HIS A 715 69.39 73.74 -83.67
C HIS A 715 68.45 74.68 -84.45
N GLU A 716 67.43 75.23 -83.80
CA GLU A 716 66.50 76.20 -84.42
C GLU A 716 67.16 77.54 -84.71
N LEU A 717 68.10 78.01 -83.87
CA LEU A 717 68.84 79.24 -84.12
C LEU A 717 69.82 79.13 -85.30
N ASN A 718 70.42 77.95 -85.51
CA ASN A 718 71.40 77.75 -86.58
C ASN A 718 70.78 77.77 -87.98
N GLN A 719 69.53 77.32 -88.14
CA GLN A 719 68.84 77.31 -89.43
C GLN A 719 68.69 78.71 -90.08
N PRO A 720 68.04 79.70 -89.44
CA PRO A 720 67.91 81.03 -90.00
C PRO A 720 69.26 81.73 -90.12
N MET A 721 70.24 81.39 -89.27
CA MET A 721 71.58 81.97 -89.33
C MET A 721 72.37 81.48 -90.54
N GLN A 722 72.27 80.20 -90.91
CA GLN A 722 72.83 79.72 -92.17
C GLN A 722 72.19 80.40 -93.38
N VAL A 723 70.87 80.59 -93.36
CA VAL A 723 70.13 81.29 -94.42
C VAL A 723 70.58 82.75 -94.53
N LEU A 724 70.65 83.47 -93.40
CA LEU A 724 71.17 84.84 -93.34
C LEU A 724 72.61 84.94 -93.86
N SER A 725 73.47 83.99 -93.49
CA SER A 725 74.86 83.94 -93.97
C SER A 725 74.91 83.72 -95.49
N GLY A 726 74.07 82.83 -96.03
CA GLY A 726 74.01 82.56 -97.46
C GLY A 726 73.50 83.75 -98.27
N TYR A 727 72.39 84.38 -97.85
CA TYR A 727 71.87 85.57 -98.53
C TYR A 727 72.82 86.76 -98.43
N THR A 728 73.51 86.94 -97.30
CA THR A 728 74.53 87.98 -97.19
C THR A 728 75.71 87.74 -98.12
N GLU A 729 76.18 86.50 -98.29
CA GLU A 729 77.19 86.16 -99.30
C GLU A 729 76.73 86.47 -100.72
N LEU A 730 75.48 86.13 -101.05
CA LEU A 730 74.91 86.31 -102.39
C LEU A 730 74.69 87.80 -102.73
N LEU A 731 74.28 88.60 -101.74
CA LEU A 731 74.17 90.05 -101.87
C LEU A 731 75.56 90.69 -102.02
N MET A 732 76.56 90.19 -101.28
CA MET A 732 77.94 90.66 -101.43
C MET A 732 78.54 90.34 -102.82
N SER A 733 78.08 89.29 -103.50
CA SER A 733 78.57 88.94 -104.85
C SER A 733 77.88 89.70 -105.99
N ASN A 734 76.61 90.11 -105.82
CA ASN A 734 75.77 90.64 -106.91
C ASN A 734 75.53 92.17 -106.89
N LEU A 735 75.90 92.88 -105.82
CA LEU A 735 75.72 94.32 -105.77
C LEU A 735 76.87 95.06 -106.48
N PRO A 736 76.60 96.16 -107.21
CA PRO A 736 77.64 97.05 -107.75
C PRO A 736 78.52 97.56 -106.60
N GLN A 737 79.84 97.72 -106.81
CA GLN A 737 80.86 98.06 -105.80
C GLN A 737 80.65 99.44 -105.13
N ASP A 738 79.57 99.59 -104.38
CA ASP A 738 79.26 100.75 -103.56
C ASP A 738 79.65 100.41 -102.10
N GLU A 739 80.82 100.90 -101.67
CA GLU A 739 81.49 100.55 -100.40
C GLU A 739 80.59 100.67 -99.17
N LYS A 740 79.58 101.54 -99.24
CA LYS A 740 78.67 101.85 -98.13
C LYS A 740 77.84 100.64 -97.66
N TYR A 741 77.49 99.72 -98.56
CA TYR A 741 76.66 98.55 -98.23
C TYR A 741 77.50 97.30 -97.89
N LEU A 742 78.66 97.14 -98.52
CA LEU A 742 79.59 96.02 -98.29
C LEU A 742 80.10 95.97 -96.85
N GLY A 743 80.42 97.11 -96.23
CA GLY A 743 80.86 97.18 -94.83
C GLY A 743 79.80 96.65 -93.85
N LYS A 744 78.52 96.96 -94.07
CA LYS A 744 77.42 96.50 -93.21
C LYS A 744 77.15 95.01 -93.37
N LEU A 745 77.19 94.49 -94.60
CA LEU A 745 77.02 93.06 -94.87
C LEU A 745 78.13 92.22 -94.22
N ARG A 746 79.37 92.72 -94.17
CA ARG A 746 80.49 92.05 -93.50
C ARG A 746 80.27 91.92 -91.99
N ILE A 747 79.75 92.97 -91.35
CA ILE A 747 79.40 92.94 -89.92
C ILE A 747 78.30 91.91 -89.66
N ILE A 748 77.25 91.87 -90.49
CA ILE A 748 76.18 90.87 -90.34
C ILE A 748 76.77 89.47 -90.43
N LYS A 749 77.57 89.18 -91.46
CA LYS A 749 78.22 87.89 -91.63
C LYS A 749 79.10 87.49 -90.43
N GLU A 750 79.85 88.44 -89.88
CA GLU A 750 80.73 88.19 -88.73
C GLU A 750 79.92 87.91 -87.45
N GLN A 751 78.82 88.63 -87.20
CA GLN A 751 77.90 88.33 -86.10
C GLN A 751 77.19 86.99 -86.29
N THR A 752 76.80 86.66 -87.52
CA THR A 752 76.18 85.38 -87.83
C THR A 752 77.14 84.22 -87.56
N LYS A 753 78.41 84.36 -87.94
CA LYS A 753 79.47 83.40 -87.63
C LYS A 753 79.74 83.30 -86.13
N ARG A 754 79.70 84.42 -85.40
CA ARG A 754 79.90 84.45 -83.94
C ARG A 754 78.80 83.70 -83.19
N VAL A 755 77.53 83.88 -83.57
CA VAL A 755 76.41 83.13 -82.99
C VAL A 755 76.51 81.64 -83.31
N GLY A 756 76.91 81.28 -84.53
CA GLY A 756 77.21 79.89 -84.88
C GLY A 756 78.23 79.25 -83.92
N ILE A 757 79.36 79.91 -83.67
CA ILE A 757 80.39 79.42 -82.73
C ILE A 757 79.85 79.29 -81.29
N ILE A 758 78.98 80.21 -80.83
CA ILE A 758 78.36 80.14 -79.49
C ILE A 758 77.42 78.94 -79.39
N THR A 759 76.57 78.71 -80.40
CA THR A 759 75.65 77.56 -80.41
C THR A 759 76.41 76.23 -80.49
N GLU A 760 77.53 76.16 -81.22
CA GLU A 760 78.40 74.99 -81.28
C GLU A 760 79.01 74.68 -79.90
N LYS A 761 79.49 75.70 -79.19
CA LYS A 761 80.00 75.55 -77.81
C LYS A 761 78.91 75.09 -76.84
N LEU A 762 77.69 75.59 -76.97
CA LEU A 762 76.53 75.18 -76.16
C LEU A 762 76.13 73.72 -76.42
N MET A 763 76.17 73.26 -77.68
CA MET A 763 75.92 71.86 -78.02
C MET A 763 77.04 70.90 -77.54
N ALA A 764 78.26 71.40 -77.35
CA ALA A 764 79.40 70.60 -76.91
C ALA A 764 79.51 70.42 -75.37
N LEU A 765 78.65 71.09 -74.58
CA LEU A 765 78.62 70.96 -73.12
C LEU A 765 78.13 69.57 -72.71
N LYS A 766 79.04 68.73 -72.20
CA LYS A 766 78.72 67.40 -71.68
C LYS A 766 78.57 67.34 -70.15
N ASP A 767 79.10 68.32 -69.43
CA ASP A 767 78.97 68.44 -67.97
C ASP A 767 79.03 69.93 -67.58
N CYS A 768 78.12 70.38 -66.72
CA CYS A 768 78.12 71.73 -66.17
C CYS A 768 78.47 71.69 -64.69
N SER A 769 79.66 72.15 -64.31
CA SER A 769 79.97 72.36 -62.89
C SER A 769 79.43 73.73 -62.47
N VAL A 770 78.46 73.72 -61.55
CA VAL A 770 77.95 74.95 -60.95
C VAL A 770 78.95 75.46 -59.91
N LYS A 771 79.43 76.69 -60.07
CA LYS A 771 80.24 77.36 -59.04
C LYS A 771 79.41 78.44 -58.35
N ASN A 772 79.41 78.37 -57.03
CA ASN A 772 78.74 79.32 -56.18
C ASN A 772 79.61 80.58 -56.07
N TYR A 773 79.29 81.61 -56.86
CA TYR A 773 79.92 82.92 -56.72
C TYR A 773 79.11 83.77 -55.74
N ALA A 774 79.71 84.08 -54.59
CA ALA A 774 79.19 85.03 -53.62
C ALA A 774 77.73 84.81 -53.18
N GLY A 775 77.29 83.56 -53.11
CA GLY A 775 76.17 83.12 -52.27
C GLY A 775 74.74 83.39 -52.75
N ILE A 776 74.49 83.98 -53.93
CA ILE A 776 73.10 84.29 -54.35
C ILE A 776 72.74 83.93 -55.81
N SER A 777 73.67 83.46 -56.65
CA SER A 777 73.27 83.02 -58.01
C SER A 777 74.23 82.03 -58.65
N GLU A 778 73.72 80.83 -58.94
CA GLU A 778 74.37 79.77 -59.71
C GLU A 778 74.43 80.19 -61.19
N ILE A 779 75.61 80.54 -61.69
CA ILE A 779 75.82 80.88 -63.10
C ILE A 779 76.55 79.72 -63.78
N ILE A 780 76.01 79.23 -64.89
CA ILE A 780 76.64 78.21 -65.74
C ILE A 780 77.79 78.89 -66.50
N ASP A 781 79.03 78.55 -66.17
CA ASP A 781 80.22 79.11 -66.82
C ASP A 781 80.51 78.37 -68.13
N ILE A 782 80.23 79.04 -69.25
CA ILE A 782 80.41 78.52 -70.62
C ILE A 782 81.74 78.94 -71.26
N TYR A 783 82.67 79.55 -70.50
CA TYR A 783 83.94 80.09 -71.01
C TYR A 783 85.20 79.40 -70.46
N ARG A 784 85.20 78.07 -70.37
CA ARG A 784 86.47 77.33 -70.32
C ARG A 784 86.88 76.85 -71.72
N ASN A 785 88.01 77.39 -72.19
CA ASN A 785 88.86 76.79 -73.21
C ASN A 785 89.32 75.40 -72.79
#